data_AF-A0A0D7B5X5-F1
#
_entry.id   AF-A0A0D7B5X5-F1
#
_cell.length_a   1.000
_cell.length_b   1.000
_cell.length_c   1.000
_cell.angle_alpha   90.00
_cell.angle_beta   90.00
_cell.angle_gamma   90.00
#
_symmetry.space_group_name_H-M   'P 1'
#
loop_
_entity.id
_entity.type
_entity.pdbx_description
1 polymer ?
#
loop_
_entity_poly.entity_id
_entity_poly.type
_entity_poly.pdbx_seq_one_letter_code
_entity_poly.pdbx_strand_id
1 'polypeptide(L)'
;MTSQQIQTLLAPTNSSKADEDALLFLNSNFRTLGDLSQLDDALEKARLQKVDLNAKLEKSQIAVDHTLEETHALAETYRQAARELSLQRHALADEVASLAHGLVSAMSDEGNKQPTLLEDLETMHRSLKELQNVKSYVQIVEHALQLSEAASKQASPVPTAVTASCISQFRDLCNFVSRVCSVCSEVETADTQSINLVTFLERLRDNTWTNIKSVFAMTLLDAAEKIKWPSKVSYFTMPEADRKAFEVAFRATLELQIIGEPFNKKPRTEKDGLYPIEALVLPLAQRFQYHFEGARETNLISKPEWYFTHVINLIHEHKQFMDTVATPLLVGSKYQAVDAWHEFILLLLPLLTRKLRKTVPSLLFRPALLAYTIYQALAFDATLSELNFTITDTSLGLSGQKEEWQGVAQVVLGNPDWFDAWIEGEQRFGQEQFQDIISSADAWQIADDESGRDVDAQTTHSARRLVALVEQIADRYMPLPDFTHRTRFLISVQLPILDMYSHRISSSLDAFEQLSSALVRAVPGALGVSLSNRDEQKVNVDVQNLTSGLTGIQRLCKAFLSAKYVVAAIETWSEQLFFLELWTEINKRASLRSRAQACAFLPSPTGVESYASDDTVFDVVKAHYIQLSSRALDIMVQQVGAEVEASLKAHLTNAITQRDEYDDIKVPQTLLAPIGLLSTHLSYLRSILPLPSANALYRRIAARLADHIMQRQILYRGTISLGEAKEIRAECELWVETCNAALSGALGGGRGRVEAPWAKLLQASRVLALEGELWDRLVRATMRASDEWEDVVTEITGFNDLGREDVDRILRRRTHE
;
A
#
# COMPACT_ATOMS: atom_id res chain seq x y z
N MET A 1 36.52 -119.01 -52.91
CA MET A 1 36.15 -120.37 -53.37
C MET A 1 35.17 -120.25 -54.53
N THR A 2 35.35 -121.02 -55.59
CA THR A 2 34.33 -121.10 -56.65
C THR A 2 33.14 -121.91 -56.15
N SER A 3 31.92 -121.62 -56.63
CA SER A 3 30.70 -122.31 -56.19
C SER A 3 30.80 -123.85 -56.32
N GLN A 4 31.51 -124.34 -57.34
CA GLN A 4 31.78 -125.77 -57.52
C GLN A 4 32.60 -126.40 -56.39
N GLN A 5 33.59 -125.69 -55.83
CA GLN A 5 34.40 -126.17 -54.72
C GLN A 5 33.59 -126.29 -53.43
N ILE A 6 32.68 -125.35 -53.19
CA ILE A 6 31.80 -125.38 -52.02
C ILE A 6 30.82 -126.55 -52.14
N GLN A 7 30.26 -126.78 -53.33
CA GLN A 7 29.40 -127.94 -53.58
C GLN A 7 30.11 -129.28 -53.42
N THR A 8 31.39 -129.39 -53.81
CA THR A 8 32.15 -130.64 -53.61
C THR A 8 32.48 -130.90 -52.15
N LEU A 9 32.77 -129.86 -51.36
CA LEU A 9 33.05 -129.98 -49.93
C LEU A 9 31.79 -130.28 -49.10
N LEU A 10 30.61 -129.97 -49.61
CA LEU A 10 29.33 -130.27 -48.97
C LEU A 10 28.76 -131.65 -49.34
N ALA A 11 29.41 -132.41 -50.24
CA ALA A 11 28.94 -133.73 -50.63
C ALA A 11 29.09 -134.76 -49.48
N PRO A 12 28.12 -135.66 -49.27
CA PRO A 12 28.15 -136.63 -48.16
C PRO A 12 29.29 -137.66 -48.32
N THR A 13 29.79 -138.17 -47.19
CA THR A 13 30.89 -139.14 -47.13
C THR A 13 30.54 -140.46 -47.82
N ASN A 14 31.40 -140.95 -48.73
CA ASN A 14 31.19 -142.22 -49.45
C ASN A 14 31.81 -143.41 -48.69
N SER A 15 30.97 -144.23 -48.06
CA SER A 15 31.38 -145.38 -47.23
C SER A 15 32.10 -146.47 -48.01
N SER A 16 31.68 -146.73 -49.25
CA SER A 16 32.26 -147.82 -50.07
C SER A 16 33.74 -147.61 -50.34
N LYS A 17 34.18 -146.35 -50.50
CA LYS A 17 35.59 -146.02 -50.75
C LYS A 17 36.44 -146.16 -49.49
N ALA A 18 35.87 -145.82 -48.33
CA ALA A 18 36.53 -145.97 -47.04
C ALA A 18 36.78 -147.44 -46.69
N ASP A 19 35.82 -148.32 -47.00
CA ASP A 19 35.96 -149.77 -46.76
C ASP A 19 37.03 -150.40 -47.68
N GLU A 20 37.09 -149.96 -48.95
CA GLU A 20 38.08 -150.42 -49.92
C GLU A 20 39.52 -150.02 -49.52
N ASP A 21 39.70 -148.79 -49.05
CA ASP A 21 40.98 -148.28 -48.53
C ASP A 21 41.40 -149.04 -47.24
N ALA A 22 40.45 -149.37 -46.37
CA ALA A 22 40.72 -150.15 -45.16
C ALA A 22 41.19 -151.58 -45.47
N LEU A 23 40.56 -152.24 -46.44
CA LEU A 23 40.98 -153.58 -46.90
C LEU A 23 42.38 -153.56 -47.52
N LEU A 24 42.70 -152.54 -48.34
CA LEU A 24 44.03 -152.38 -48.91
C LEU A 24 45.11 -152.15 -47.83
N PHE A 25 44.79 -151.37 -46.81
CA PHE A 25 45.68 -151.14 -45.67
C PHE A 25 45.96 -152.44 -44.88
N LEU A 26 44.94 -153.25 -44.62
CA LEU A 26 45.09 -154.52 -43.89
C LEU A 26 45.93 -155.53 -44.69
N ASN A 27 45.61 -155.74 -45.97
CA ASN A 27 46.31 -156.70 -46.82
C ASN A 27 47.79 -156.34 -47.06
N SER A 28 48.14 -155.05 -47.04
CA SER A 28 49.52 -154.61 -47.29
C SER A 28 50.43 -154.80 -46.07
N ASN A 29 49.91 -154.57 -44.86
CA ASN A 29 50.71 -154.54 -43.62
C ASN A 29 50.76 -155.89 -42.87
N PHE A 30 49.81 -156.80 -43.09
CA PHE A 30 49.74 -158.07 -42.38
C PHE A 30 49.87 -159.26 -43.36
N ARG A 31 51.11 -159.66 -43.68
CA ARG A 31 51.38 -160.74 -44.67
C ARG A 31 51.74 -162.09 -44.06
N THR A 32 52.22 -162.15 -42.80
CA THR A 32 52.53 -163.41 -42.10
C THR A 32 51.89 -163.50 -40.72
N LEU A 33 51.76 -164.72 -40.16
CA LEU A 33 51.04 -164.97 -38.90
C LEU A 33 51.67 -164.28 -37.68
N GLY A 34 52.97 -163.96 -37.73
CA GLY A 34 53.67 -163.20 -36.69
C GLY A 34 53.34 -161.70 -36.67
N ASP A 35 52.88 -161.16 -37.81
CA ASP A 35 52.58 -159.74 -37.97
C ASP A 35 51.22 -159.36 -37.35
N LEU A 36 50.35 -160.34 -37.06
CA LEU A 36 49.07 -160.12 -36.35
C LEU A 36 49.24 -159.49 -34.97
N SER A 37 50.43 -159.59 -34.37
CA SER A 37 50.77 -158.89 -33.12
C SER A 37 50.75 -157.36 -33.25
N GLN A 38 50.85 -156.81 -34.47
CA GLN A 38 50.84 -155.36 -34.74
C GLN A 38 49.46 -154.81 -35.14
N LEU A 39 48.43 -155.68 -35.21
CA LEU A 39 47.08 -155.29 -35.63
C LEU A 39 46.38 -154.39 -34.59
N ASP A 40 46.57 -154.69 -33.31
CA ASP A 40 46.01 -153.91 -32.21
C ASP A 40 46.56 -152.47 -32.22
N ASP A 41 47.85 -152.31 -32.50
CA ASP A 41 48.49 -150.99 -32.63
C ASP A 41 47.93 -150.18 -33.82
N ALA A 42 47.61 -150.85 -34.93
CA ALA A 42 47.03 -150.20 -36.10
C ALA A 42 45.57 -149.78 -35.86
N LEU A 43 44.79 -150.60 -35.14
CA LEU A 43 43.42 -150.27 -34.75
C LEU A 43 43.39 -149.08 -33.77
N GLU A 44 44.31 -149.06 -32.79
CA GLU A 44 44.46 -147.92 -31.88
C GLU A 44 44.81 -146.63 -32.65
N LYS A 45 45.76 -146.68 -33.58
CA LYS A 45 46.08 -145.52 -34.44
C LYS A 45 44.87 -145.02 -35.24
N ALA A 46 44.09 -145.92 -35.83
CA ALA A 46 42.89 -145.54 -36.59
C ALA A 46 41.81 -144.93 -35.68
N ARG A 47 41.64 -145.44 -34.46
CA ARG A 47 40.73 -144.85 -33.46
C ARG A 47 41.17 -143.46 -33.06
N LEU A 48 42.45 -143.27 -32.75
CA LEU A 48 43.02 -141.96 -32.42
C LEU A 48 42.83 -140.96 -33.56
N GLN A 49 43.04 -141.38 -34.81
CA GLN A 49 42.83 -140.53 -35.97
C GLN A 49 41.36 -140.13 -36.17
N LYS A 50 40.41 -141.05 -35.94
CA LYS A 50 38.98 -140.74 -35.99
C LYS A 50 38.58 -139.71 -34.92
N VAL A 51 39.11 -139.86 -33.70
CA VAL A 51 38.87 -138.91 -32.61
C VAL A 51 39.42 -137.52 -32.96
N ASP A 52 40.64 -137.43 -33.50
CA ASP A 52 41.24 -136.16 -33.94
C ASP A 52 40.43 -135.48 -35.05
N LEU A 53 39.96 -136.23 -36.05
CA LEU A 53 39.15 -135.68 -37.14
C LEU A 53 37.80 -135.16 -36.68
N ASN A 54 37.11 -135.89 -35.79
CA ASN A 54 35.86 -135.41 -35.20
C ASN A 54 36.07 -134.13 -34.37
N ALA A 55 37.15 -134.05 -33.60
CA ALA A 55 37.49 -132.85 -32.84
C ALA A 55 37.77 -131.65 -33.75
N LYS A 56 38.37 -131.85 -34.92
CA LYS A 56 38.58 -130.79 -35.92
C LYS A 56 37.28 -130.33 -36.57
N LEU A 57 36.37 -131.26 -36.89
CA LEU A 57 35.06 -130.94 -37.45
C LEU A 57 34.24 -130.09 -36.49
N GLU A 58 34.17 -130.49 -35.22
CA GLU A 58 33.45 -129.75 -34.17
C GLU A 58 34.01 -128.33 -34.00
N LYS A 59 35.34 -128.18 -33.95
CA LYS A 59 35.99 -126.86 -33.92
C LYS A 59 35.65 -126.00 -35.14
N SER A 60 35.60 -126.60 -36.33
CA SER A 60 35.25 -125.88 -37.55
C SER A 60 33.79 -125.42 -37.55
N GLN A 61 32.88 -126.27 -37.06
CA GLN A 61 31.44 -125.94 -37.01
C GLN A 61 31.19 -124.76 -36.06
N ILE A 62 31.80 -124.81 -34.87
CA ILE A 62 31.71 -123.72 -33.88
C ILE A 62 32.26 -122.41 -34.45
N ALA A 63 33.38 -122.45 -35.17
CA ALA A 63 33.96 -121.25 -35.78
C ALA A 63 33.06 -120.62 -36.84
N VAL A 64 32.37 -121.43 -37.65
CA VAL A 64 31.43 -120.95 -38.66
C VAL A 64 30.22 -120.29 -38.01
N ASP A 65 29.61 -120.94 -37.02
CA ASP A 65 28.43 -120.42 -36.33
C ASP A 65 28.74 -119.08 -35.64
N HIS A 66 29.92 -118.97 -35.02
CA HIS A 66 30.40 -117.71 -34.42
C HIS A 66 30.50 -116.56 -35.45
N THR A 67 31.10 -116.81 -36.61
CA THR A 67 31.22 -115.76 -37.65
C THR A 67 29.88 -115.32 -38.21
N LEU A 68 28.89 -116.22 -38.27
CA LEU A 68 27.53 -115.91 -38.72
C LEU A 68 26.81 -115.02 -37.70
N GLU A 69 26.93 -115.30 -36.41
CA GLU A 69 26.36 -114.46 -35.35
C GLU A 69 27.01 -113.07 -35.32
N GLU A 70 28.35 -112.98 -35.41
CA GLU A 70 29.06 -111.70 -35.42
C GLU A 70 28.66 -110.80 -36.60
N THR A 71 28.55 -111.37 -37.80
CA THR A 71 28.18 -110.62 -39.01
C THR A 71 26.76 -110.09 -38.94
N HIS A 72 25.81 -110.88 -38.41
CA HIS A 72 24.44 -110.44 -38.20
C HIS A 72 24.34 -109.32 -37.16
N ALA A 73 25.08 -109.42 -36.05
CA ALA A 73 25.11 -108.40 -35.02
C ALA A 73 25.64 -107.06 -35.56
N LEU A 74 26.75 -107.08 -36.31
CA LEU A 74 27.33 -105.88 -36.90
C LEU A 74 26.38 -105.18 -37.89
N ALA A 75 25.69 -105.94 -38.75
CA ALA A 75 24.76 -105.35 -39.72
C ALA A 75 23.61 -104.58 -39.04
N GLU A 76 23.08 -105.10 -37.93
CA GLU A 76 21.99 -104.47 -37.19
C GLU A 76 22.45 -103.19 -36.47
N THR A 77 23.68 -103.17 -35.94
CA THR A 77 24.25 -101.96 -35.32
C THR A 77 24.39 -100.80 -36.32
N TYR A 78 24.89 -101.04 -37.53
CA TYR A 78 25.02 -100.00 -38.55
C TYR A 78 23.66 -99.42 -38.97
N ARG A 79 22.63 -100.26 -39.03
CA ARG A 79 21.27 -99.85 -39.37
C ARG A 79 20.68 -98.92 -38.31
N GLN A 80 20.96 -99.17 -37.03
CA GLN A 80 20.51 -98.31 -35.93
C GLN A 80 21.24 -96.96 -35.93
N ALA A 81 22.57 -96.96 -36.10
CA ALA A 81 23.37 -95.74 -36.15
C ALA A 81 22.92 -94.78 -37.26
N ALA A 82 22.58 -95.30 -38.44
CA ALA A 82 22.09 -94.47 -39.55
C ALA A 82 20.75 -93.77 -39.25
N ARG A 83 19.86 -94.41 -38.48
CA ARG A 83 18.57 -93.79 -38.09
C ARG A 83 18.77 -92.68 -37.07
N GLU A 84 19.66 -92.88 -36.11
CA GLU A 84 19.96 -91.88 -35.08
C GLU A 84 20.52 -90.58 -35.69
N LEU A 85 21.48 -90.69 -36.60
CA LEU A 85 22.05 -89.52 -37.29
C LEU A 85 21.02 -88.74 -38.10
N SER A 86 20.04 -89.41 -38.70
CA SER A 86 18.97 -88.75 -39.46
C SER A 86 18.04 -87.92 -38.54
N LEU A 87 17.70 -88.46 -37.36
CA LEU A 87 16.91 -87.75 -36.35
C LEU A 87 17.65 -86.52 -35.81
N GLN A 88 18.96 -86.66 -35.52
CA GLN A 88 19.78 -85.54 -35.06
C GLN A 88 19.82 -84.39 -36.09
N ARG A 89 19.89 -84.70 -37.39
CA ARG A 89 19.87 -83.67 -38.44
C ARG A 89 18.57 -82.87 -38.46
N HIS A 90 17.42 -83.54 -38.29
CA HIS A 90 16.12 -82.86 -38.26
C HIS A 90 15.97 -81.98 -37.01
N ALA A 91 16.39 -82.47 -35.84
CA ALA A 91 16.39 -81.69 -34.61
C ALA A 91 17.25 -80.41 -34.74
N LEU A 92 18.45 -80.53 -35.31
CA LEU A 92 19.33 -79.38 -35.51
C LEU A 92 18.74 -78.33 -36.47
N ALA A 93 18.05 -78.77 -37.52
CA ALA A 93 17.40 -77.87 -38.47
C ALA A 93 16.27 -77.05 -37.81
N ASP A 94 15.48 -77.69 -36.94
CA ASP A 94 14.43 -77.01 -36.17
C ASP A 94 15.01 -76.03 -35.14
N GLU A 95 16.12 -76.39 -34.48
CA GLU A 95 16.80 -75.48 -33.55
C GLU A 95 17.32 -74.22 -34.26
N VAL A 96 17.96 -74.37 -35.43
CA VAL A 96 18.46 -73.23 -36.21
C VAL A 96 17.32 -72.33 -36.70
N ALA A 97 16.19 -72.91 -37.12
CA ALA A 97 15.01 -72.14 -37.52
C ALA A 97 14.41 -71.35 -36.33
N SER A 98 14.40 -71.93 -35.13
CA SER A 98 13.92 -71.27 -33.92
C SER A 98 14.81 -70.09 -33.49
N LEU A 99 16.13 -70.25 -33.56
CA LEU A 99 17.10 -69.21 -33.21
C LEU A 99 17.06 -68.04 -34.19
N ALA A 100 16.88 -68.32 -35.49
CA ALA A 100 16.72 -67.28 -36.50
C ALA A 100 15.44 -66.45 -36.29
N HIS A 101 14.34 -67.08 -35.84
CA HIS A 101 13.10 -66.37 -35.51
C HIS A 101 13.22 -65.52 -34.24
N GLY A 102 14.10 -65.88 -33.30
CA GLY A 102 14.38 -65.11 -32.08
C GLY A 102 15.25 -63.86 -32.28
N LEU A 103 15.87 -63.68 -33.44
CA LEU A 103 16.82 -62.59 -33.72
C LEU A 103 16.24 -61.44 -34.56
N VAL A 104 14.98 -61.51 -35.02
CA VAL A 104 14.36 -60.47 -35.85
C VAL A 104 13.18 -59.82 -35.13
N SER A 105 13.39 -58.61 -34.61
CA SER A 105 12.41 -57.52 -34.71
C SER A 105 13.12 -56.19 -34.48
N ALA A 106 13.21 -55.39 -35.53
CA ALA A 106 13.48 -53.95 -35.44
C ALA A 106 12.23 -53.23 -35.91
N MET A 107 11.57 -52.54 -34.98
CA MET A 107 10.70 -51.39 -35.24
C MET A 107 9.45 -51.61 -36.10
N SER A 108 8.34 -52.07 -35.50
CA SER A 108 7.02 -51.42 -35.58
C SER A 108 5.90 -52.22 -34.91
N ASP A 109 5.18 -51.56 -33.99
CA ASP A 109 3.78 -51.73 -33.55
C ASP A 109 3.07 -53.08 -33.81
N GLU A 110 2.81 -53.83 -32.73
CA GLU A 110 1.47 -54.04 -32.15
C GLU A 110 1.54 -55.09 -31.03
N GLY A 111 0.92 -54.77 -29.88
CA GLY A 111 1.12 -55.46 -28.60
C GLY A 111 0.70 -56.93 -28.57
N ASN A 112 1.68 -57.83 -28.51
CA ASN A 112 1.76 -58.99 -27.60
C ASN A 112 2.89 -59.98 -27.98
N LYS A 113 4.16 -59.56 -27.93
CA LYS A 113 5.30 -60.50 -27.93
C LYS A 113 6.39 -60.01 -26.97
N GLN A 114 7.03 -60.96 -26.28
CA GLN A 114 8.10 -60.70 -25.31
C GLN A 114 9.24 -59.90 -25.99
N PRO A 115 9.83 -58.91 -25.29
CA PRO A 115 10.97 -58.14 -25.80
C PRO A 115 12.12 -59.07 -26.18
N THR A 116 12.91 -58.66 -27.17
CA THR A 116 14.11 -59.42 -27.54
C THR A 116 15.16 -59.32 -26.42
N LEU A 117 16.05 -60.32 -26.31
CA LEU A 117 17.16 -60.31 -25.34
C LEU A 117 18.02 -59.05 -25.42
N LEU A 118 18.12 -58.42 -26.61
CA LEU A 118 18.87 -57.18 -26.81
C LEU A 118 18.12 -55.96 -26.24
N GLU A 119 16.82 -55.86 -26.46
CA GLU A 119 15.97 -54.80 -25.89
C GLU A 119 15.88 -54.94 -24.36
N ASP A 120 15.82 -56.16 -23.83
CA ASP A 120 15.93 -56.43 -22.39
C ASP A 120 17.31 -56.01 -21.86
N LEU A 121 18.40 -56.23 -22.60
CA LEU A 121 19.73 -55.78 -22.21
C LEU A 121 19.85 -54.25 -22.27
N GLU A 122 19.27 -53.60 -23.27
CA GLU A 122 19.26 -52.13 -23.39
C GLU A 122 18.41 -51.48 -22.30
N THR A 123 17.25 -52.03 -21.99
CA THR A 123 16.41 -51.56 -20.87
C THR A 123 17.10 -51.80 -19.54
N MET A 124 17.75 -52.95 -19.34
CA MET A 124 18.58 -53.22 -18.16
C MET A 124 19.82 -52.31 -18.09
N HIS A 125 20.42 -51.96 -19.23
CA HIS A 125 21.56 -51.03 -19.26
C HIS A 125 21.12 -49.60 -18.95
N ARG A 126 19.95 -49.19 -19.46
CA ARG A 126 19.33 -47.91 -19.14
C ARG A 126 18.93 -47.84 -17.66
N SER A 127 18.31 -48.88 -17.12
CA SER A 127 17.96 -48.96 -15.70
C SER A 127 19.20 -49.00 -14.81
N LEU A 128 20.28 -49.68 -15.23
CA LEU A 128 21.57 -49.67 -14.52
C LEU A 128 22.17 -48.26 -14.53
N LYS A 129 22.14 -47.55 -15.67
CA LYS A 129 22.61 -46.16 -15.76
C LYS A 129 21.77 -45.22 -14.88
N GLU A 130 20.44 -45.39 -14.87
CA GLU A 130 19.54 -44.63 -13.98
C GLU A 130 19.82 -44.93 -12.51
N LEU A 131 19.98 -46.21 -12.14
CA LEU A 131 20.36 -46.62 -10.79
C LEU A 131 21.74 -46.08 -10.39
N GLN A 132 22.67 -45.99 -11.33
CA GLN A 132 24.00 -45.43 -11.08
C GLN A 132 23.96 -43.92 -10.89
N ASN A 133 23.09 -43.21 -11.62
CA ASN A 133 22.82 -41.78 -11.41
C ASN A 133 22.09 -41.53 -10.08
N VAL A 134 21.13 -42.37 -9.70
CA VAL A 134 20.46 -42.28 -8.40
C VAL A 134 21.46 -42.57 -7.27
N LYS A 135 22.34 -43.56 -7.45
CA LYS A 135 23.39 -43.86 -6.48
C LYS A 135 24.33 -42.67 -6.30
N SER A 136 24.80 -42.03 -7.37
CA SER A 136 25.68 -40.87 -7.26
C SER A 136 24.96 -39.68 -6.62
N TYR A 137 23.69 -39.45 -6.95
CA TYR A 137 22.85 -38.45 -6.29
C TYR A 137 22.75 -38.68 -4.78
N VAL A 138 22.43 -39.91 -4.36
CA VAL A 138 22.32 -40.26 -2.93
C VAL A 138 23.66 -40.13 -2.22
N GLN A 139 24.77 -40.52 -2.86
CA GLN A 139 26.11 -40.37 -2.29
C GLN A 139 26.50 -38.91 -2.08
N ILE A 140 26.13 -38.01 -3.01
CA ILE A 140 26.35 -36.55 -2.84
C ILE A 140 25.56 -36.04 -1.63
N VAL A 141 24.30 -36.44 -1.50
CA VAL A 141 23.43 -36.05 -0.38
C VAL A 141 23.97 -36.60 0.95
N GLU A 142 24.33 -37.89 0.98
CA GLU A 142 24.90 -38.54 2.17
C GLU A 142 26.17 -37.83 2.64
N HIS A 143 27.11 -37.56 1.72
CA HIS A 143 28.35 -36.86 2.05
C HIS A 143 28.09 -35.43 2.56
N ALA A 144 27.15 -34.70 1.95
CA ALA A 144 26.77 -33.38 2.42
C ALA A 144 26.14 -33.40 3.82
N LEU A 145 25.31 -34.41 4.12
CA LEU A 145 24.70 -34.60 5.44
C LEU A 145 25.75 -34.96 6.49
N GLN A 146 26.70 -35.85 6.16
CA GLN A 146 27.81 -36.20 7.05
C GLN A 146 28.66 -34.97 7.38
N LEU A 147 28.99 -34.14 6.38
CA LEU A 147 29.70 -32.87 6.59
C LEU A 147 28.87 -31.88 7.44
N SER A 148 27.56 -31.78 7.21
CA SER A 148 26.66 -30.94 8.02
C SER A 148 26.61 -31.40 9.49
N GLU A 149 26.53 -32.70 9.73
CA GLU A 149 26.52 -33.26 11.08
C GLU A 149 27.87 -33.08 11.77
N ALA A 150 28.99 -33.30 11.06
CA ALA A 150 30.33 -33.06 11.55
C ALA A 150 30.56 -31.58 11.90
N ALA A 151 30.10 -30.66 11.04
CA ALA A 151 30.16 -29.22 11.28
C ALA A 151 29.35 -28.81 12.52
N SER A 152 28.16 -29.38 12.69
CA SER A 152 27.31 -29.09 13.85
C SER A 152 27.93 -29.62 15.16
N LYS A 153 28.57 -30.80 15.14
CA LYS A 153 29.27 -31.37 16.29
C LYS A 153 30.56 -30.63 16.64
N GLN A 154 31.28 -30.12 15.64
CA GLN A 154 32.52 -29.37 15.82
C GLN A 154 32.26 -27.98 16.41
N ALA A 155 31.10 -27.39 16.11
CA ALA A 155 30.63 -26.14 16.69
C ALA A 155 30.23 -26.33 18.16
N SER A 156 31.23 -26.47 19.02
CA SER A 156 31.07 -26.42 20.48
C SER A 156 31.73 -25.15 21.02
N PRO A 157 31.11 -24.46 22.00
CA PRO A 157 31.70 -23.27 22.61
C PRO A 157 32.93 -23.66 23.45
N VAL A 158 34.12 -23.52 22.86
CA VAL A 158 35.38 -23.66 23.62
C VAL A 158 35.62 -22.36 24.41
N PRO A 159 35.94 -22.43 25.71
CA PRO A 159 35.92 -21.27 26.62
C PRO A 159 37.00 -20.19 26.41
N THR A 160 37.95 -20.36 25.47
CA THR A 160 39.13 -19.46 25.39
C THR A 160 39.25 -18.67 24.10
N ALA A 161 38.83 -19.20 22.93
CA ALA A 161 38.78 -18.46 21.66
C ALA A 161 38.01 -19.24 20.60
N VAL A 162 37.15 -18.56 19.84
CA VAL A 162 36.60 -19.11 18.59
C VAL A 162 37.62 -18.86 17.49
N THR A 163 38.30 -19.91 17.06
CA THR A 163 39.28 -19.86 15.98
C THR A 163 38.68 -20.37 14.68
N ALA A 164 39.31 -20.06 13.54
CA ALA A 164 38.90 -20.56 12.22
C ALA A 164 38.81 -22.10 12.13
N SER A 165 39.44 -22.83 13.06
CA SER A 165 39.32 -24.29 13.21
C SER A 165 37.96 -24.75 13.73
N CYS A 166 37.22 -23.94 14.48
CA CYS A 166 35.90 -24.29 15.02
C CYS A 166 34.83 -24.49 13.92
N ILE A 167 35.07 -23.94 12.73
CA ILE A 167 34.17 -24.04 11.58
C ILE A 167 34.84 -24.66 10.35
N SER A 168 35.94 -25.42 10.52
CA SER A 168 36.66 -26.01 9.38
C SER A 168 35.77 -26.99 8.60
N GLN A 169 34.99 -27.82 9.29
CA GLN A 169 34.05 -28.75 8.64
C GLN A 169 32.92 -28.00 7.91
N PHE A 170 32.49 -26.84 8.43
CA PHE A 170 31.51 -26.00 7.74
C PHE A 170 32.11 -25.35 6.48
N ARG A 171 33.39 -24.95 6.52
CA ARG A 171 34.11 -24.48 5.33
C ARG A 171 34.21 -25.59 4.27
N ASP A 172 34.48 -26.82 4.69
CA ASP A 172 34.53 -27.98 3.80
C ASP A 172 33.16 -28.25 3.16
N LEU A 173 32.07 -28.11 3.92
CA LEU A 173 30.70 -28.15 3.38
C LEU A 173 30.46 -27.02 2.36
N CYS A 174 30.85 -25.78 2.66
CA CYS A 174 30.69 -24.65 1.75
C CYS A 174 31.48 -24.83 0.44
N ASN A 175 32.70 -25.35 0.54
CA ASN A 175 33.54 -25.68 -0.62
C ASN A 175 32.92 -26.83 -1.44
N PHE A 176 32.39 -27.86 -0.77
CA PHE A 176 31.69 -28.97 -1.41
C PHE A 176 30.44 -28.49 -2.15
N VAL A 177 29.57 -27.73 -1.50
CA VAL A 177 28.37 -27.15 -2.11
C VAL A 177 28.75 -26.27 -3.31
N SER A 178 29.75 -25.40 -3.16
CA SER A 178 30.18 -24.53 -4.28
C SER A 178 30.71 -25.32 -5.48
N ARG A 179 31.44 -26.42 -5.24
CA ARG A 179 31.92 -27.33 -6.31
C ARG A 179 30.77 -28.08 -6.99
N VAL A 180 29.78 -28.56 -6.24
CA VAL A 180 28.61 -29.23 -6.82
C VAL A 180 27.77 -28.23 -7.62
N CYS A 181 27.55 -27.02 -7.09
CA CYS A 181 26.86 -25.95 -7.80
C CYS A 181 27.57 -25.59 -9.12
N SER A 182 28.90 -25.45 -9.14
CA SER A 182 29.62 -25.12 -10.38
C SER A 182 29.49 -26.22 -11.43
N VAL A 183 29.65 -27.49 -11.03
CA VAL A 183 29.51 -28.64 -11.94
C VAL A 183 28.07 -28.77 -12.46
N CYS A 184 27.07 -28.50 -11.62
CA CYS A 184 25.67 -28.50 -12.04
C CYS A 184 25.34 -27.34 -12.98
N SER A 185 25.93 -26.16 -12.79
CA SER A 185 25.70 -24.99 -13.65
C SER A 185 26.26 -25.12 -15.07
N GLU A 186 27.31 -25.92 -15.27
CA GLU A 186 27.86 -26.21 -16.62
C GLU A 186 26.94 -27.10 -17.47
N VAL A 187 25.95 -27.76 -16.83
CA VAL A 187 25.01 -28.70 -17.46
C VAL A 187 23.64 -28.05 -17.72
N GLU A 188 23.40 -26.84 -17.19
CA GLU A 188 22.13 -26.12 -17.36
C GLU A 188 22.00 -25.51 -18.77
N THR A 189 21.22 -26.17 -19.63
CA THR A 189 20.62 -25.54 -20.81
C THR A 189 19.52 -24.57 -20.36
N ALA A 190 19.39 -23.43 -21.05
CA ALA A 190 18.70 -22.20 -20.65
C ALA A 190 17.22 -22.27 -20.19
N ASP A 191 16.56 -23.44 -20.17
CA ASP A 191 15.12 -23.59 -19.87
C ASP A 191 14.78 -24.55 -18.72
N THR A 192 15.76 -25.16 -18.03
CA THR A 192 15.48 -26.06 -16.90
C THR A 192 15.63 -25.38 -15.54
N GLN A 193 14.58 -25.47 -14.71
CA GLN A 193 14.59 -25.09 -13.29
C GLN A 193 15.85 -25.65 -12.60
N SER A 194 16.48 -24.82 -11.76
CA SER A 194 17.66 -25.19 -10.96
C SER A 194 17.51 -26.60 -10.38
N ILE A 195 18.50 -27.45 -10.61
CA ILE A 195 18.45 -28.87 -10.20
C ILE A 195 18.08 -28.94 -8.71
N ASN A 196 17.07 -29.75 -8.34
CA ASN A 196 16.61 -29.90 -6.94
C ASN A 196 17.73 -30.26 -5.95
N LEU A 197 18.80 -30.90 -6.44
CA LEU A 197 20.03 -31.16 -5.68
C LEU A 197 20.70 -29.87 -5.21
N VAL A 198 20.84 -28.88 -6.10
CA VAL A 198 21.49 -27.59 -5.80
C VAL A 198 20.68 -26.84 -4.75
N THR A 199 19.36 -26.73 -4.94
CA THR A 199 18.49 -26.05 -3.97
C THR A 199 18.46 -26.77 -2.62
N PHE A 200 18.51 -28.10 -2.59
CA PHE A 200 18.65 -28.87 -1.35
C PHE A 200 19.99 -28.61 -0.65
N LEU A 201 21.10 -28.63 -1.38
CA LEU A 201 22.44 -28.43 -0.82
C LEU A 201 22.64 -27.00 -0.30
N GLU A 202 22.10 -25.99 -0.98
CA GLU A 202 22.10 -24.61 -0.49
C GLU A 202 21.25 -24.44 0.77
N ARG A 203 20.07 -25.06 0.82
CA ARG A 203 19.24 -25.08 2.04
C ARG A 203 19.94 -25.82 3.18
N LEU A 204 20.61 -26.93 2.90
CA LEU A 204 21.37 -27.68 3.89
C LEU A 204 22.48 -26.80 4.47
N ARG A 205 23.31 -26.17 3.62
CA ARG A 205 24.35 -25.22 4.04
C ARG A 205 23.79 -24.12 4.95
N ASP A 206 22.70 -23.46 4.51
CA ASP A 206 22.10 -22.37 5.26
C ASP A 206 21.55 -22.86 6.61
N ASN A 207 20.87 -24.01 6.63
CA ASN A 207 20.37 -24.64 7.86
C ASN A 207 21.52 -25.02 8.81
N THR A 208 22.60 -25.62 8.30
CA THR A 208 23.79 -25.94 9.12
C THR A 208 24.36 -24.69 9.75
N TRP A 209 24.46 -23.57 9.01
CA TRP A 209 24.92 -22.30 9.58
C TRP A 209 23.98 -21.77 10.66
N THR A 210 22.66 -21.86 10.45
CA THR A 210 21.70 -21.46 11.50
C THR A 210 21.78 -22.33 12.75
N ASN A 211 22.07 -23.62 12.62
CA ASN A 211 22.29 -24.53 13.74
C ASN A 211 23.59 -24.20 14.50
N ILE A 212 24.67 -23.88 13.78
CA ILE A 212 25.92 -23.41 14.41
C ILE A 212 25.64 -22.12 15.17
N LYS A 213 24.98 -21.15 14.54
CA LYS A 213 24.59 -19.88 15.17
C LYS A 213 23.73 -20.11 16.42
N SER A 214 22.79 -21.04 16.39
CA SER A 214 21.90 -21.31 17.53
C SER A 214 22.66 -21.90 18.72
N VAL A 215 23.68 -22.74 18.52
CA VAL A 215 24.50 -23.28 19.63
C VAL A 215 25.22 -22.15 20.38
N PHE A 216 25.84 -21.21 19.66
CA PHE A 216 26.50 -20.06 20.27
C PHE A 216 25.50 -19.09 20.92
N ALA A 217 24.36 -18.84 20.27
CA ALA A 217 23.29 -18.03 20.82
C ALA A 217 22.72 -18.61 22.11
N MET A 218 22.49 -19.93 22.19
CA MET A 218 22.03 -20.61 23.40
C MET A 218 23.06 -20.52 24.53
N THR A 219 24.34 -20.70 24.22
CA THR A 219 25.42 -20.57 25.23
C THR A 219 25.47 -19.15 25.79
N LEU A 220 25.29 -18.14 24.93
CA LEU A 220 25.19 -16.74 25.36
C LEU A 220 23.94 -16.50 26.21
N LEU A 221 22.80 -17.08 25.84
CA LEU A 221 21.55 -16.97 26.59
C LEU A 221 21.63 -17.62 27.98
N ASP A 222 22.24 -18.80 28.09
CA ASP A 222 22.46 -19.48 29.37
C ASP A 222 23.37 -18.64 30.30
N ALA A 223 24.36 -17.95 29.73
CA ALA A 223 25.20 -17.00 30.47
C ALA A 223 24.43 -15.71 30.81
N ALA A 224 23.57 -15.23 29.91
CA ALA A 224 22.74 -14.04 30.11
C ALA A 224 21.67 -14.26 31.20
N GLU A 225 21.12 -15.47 31.32
CA GLU A 225 20.15 -15.81 32.37
C GLU A 225 20.77 -15.71 33.77
N LYS A 226 22.06 -16.07 33.94
CA LYS A 226 22.78 -15.93 35.22
C LYS A 226 22.93 -14.47 35.66
N ILE A 227 23.03 -13.54 34.72
CA ILE A 227 23.00 -12.09 35.00
C ILE A 227 21.58 -11.51 35.04
N LYS A 228 20.55 -12.38 35.04
CA LYS A 228 19.10 -12.06 35.09
C LYS A 228 18.53 -11.38 33.84
N TRP A 229 19.21 -11.47 32.70
CA TRP A 229 18.63 -11.07 31.42
C TRP A 229 17.40 -11.96 31.10
N PRO A 230 16.30 -11.43 30.53
CA PRO A 230 16.09 -10.07 30.01
C PRO A 230 15.38 -9.12 31.00
N SER A 231 15.48 -9.35 32.31
CA SER A 231 15.00 -8.37 33.30
C SER A 231 16.03 -7.24 33.47
N LYS A 232 15.69 -6.15 34.16
CA LYS A 232 16.64 -5.04 34.41
C LYS A 232 17.93 -5.55 35.09
N VAL A 233 19.04 -5.51 34.34
CA VAL A 233 20.33 -6.08 34.77
C VAL A 233 21.13 -5.04 35.56
N SER A 234 21.42 -5.34 36.83
CA SER A 234 22.38 -4.57 37.64
C SER A 234 23.78 -5.17 37.52
N TYR A 235 24.40 -5.01 36.35
CA TYR A 235 25.58 -5.78 35.94
C TYR A 235 26.72 -5.76 36.98
N PHE A 236 27.08 -4.58 37.51
CA PHE A 236 28.18 -4.41 38.47
C PHE A 236 27.98 -5.13 39.82
N THR A 237 26.75 -5.49 40.17
CA THR A 237 26.42 -6.20 41.42
C THR A 237 26.48 -7.71 41.29
N MET A 238 26.60 -8.23 40.06
CA MET A 238 26.62 -9.68 39.79
C MET A 238 28.01 -10.29 40.07
N PRO A 239 28.08 -11.60 40.41
CA PRO A 239 29.35 -12.29 40.63
C PRO A 239 30.32 -12.11 39.44
N GLU A 240 31.61 -11.94 39.74
CA GLU A 240 32.63 -11.75 38.70
C GLU A 240 32.74 -12.95 37.75
N ALA A 241 32.50 -14.15 38.24
CA ALA A 241 32.48 -15.37 37.44
C ALA A 241 31.38 -15.34 36.36
N ASP A 242 30.17 -14.93 36.72
CA ASP A 242 29.02 -14.87 35.79
C ASP A 242 29.20 -13.74 34.77
N ARG A 243 29.75 -12.60 35.20
CA ARG A 243 30.12 -11.50 34.30
C ARG A 243 31.13 -11.93 33.25
N LYS A 244 32.22 -12.59 33.66
CA LYS A 244 33.25 -13.10 32.74
C LYS A 244 32.69 -14.16 31.79
N ALA A 245 31.83 -15.06 32.29
CA ALA A 245 31.18 -16.06 31.45
C ALA A 245 30.33 -15.41 30.33
N PHE A 246 29.58 -14.35 30.67
CA PHE A 246 28.83 -13.56 29.70
C PHE A 246 29.73 -12.87 28.67
N GLU A 247 30.78 -12.16 29.11
CA GLU A 247 31.71 -11.47 28.21
C GLU A 247 32.39 -12.42 27.22
N VAL A 248 32.80 -13.60 27.70
CA VAL A 248 33.42 -14.65 26.87
C VAL A 248 32.43 -15.17 25.84
N ALA A 249 31.20 -15.50 26.24
CA ALA A 249 30.17 -15.98 25.31
C ALA A 249 29.78 -14.91 24.28
N PHE A 250 29.72 -13.64 24.69
CA PHE A 250 29.42 -12.51 23.81
C PHE A 250 30.51 -12.33 22.75
N ARG A 251 31.79 -12.32 23.16
CA ARG A 251 32.93 -12.25 22.23
C ARG A 251 33.01 -13.46 21.32
N ALA A 252 32.78 -14.67 21.84
CA ALA A 252 32.74 -15.88 21.02
C ALA A 252 31.69 -15.78 19.90
N THR A 253 30.54 -15.19 20.20
CA THR A 253 29.45 -15.01 19.23
C THR A 253 29.77 -13.92 18.20
N LEU A 254 30.47 -12.84 18.60
CA LEU A 254 31.01 -11.84 17.66
C LEU A 254 32.06 -12.43 16.72
N GLU A 255 33.01 -13.19 17.27
CA GLU A 255 34.05 -13.84 16.46
C GLU A 255 33.44 -14.82 15.46
N LEU A 256 32.41 -15.58 15.85
CA LEU A 256 31.66 -16.42 14.92
C LEU A 256 31.07 -15.61 13.75
N GLN A 257 30.55 -14.40 14.02
CA GLN A 257 30.04 -13.51 12.98
C GLN A 257 31.15 -13.07 12.03
N ILE A 258 32.31 -12.66 12.54
CA ILE A 258 33.46 -12.23 11.75
C ILE A 258 33.94 -13.36 10.84
N ILE A 259 34.08 -14.57 11.38
CA ILE A 259 34.52 -15.73 10.59
C ILE A 259 33.43 -16.17 9.58
N GLY A 260 32.16 -15.87 9.87
CA GLY A 260 31.00 -16.16 9.02
C GLY A 260 30.78 -15.21 7.84
N GLU A 261 31.26 -13.96 7.91
CA GLU A 261 31.12 -12.95 6.85
C GLU A 261 31.46 -13.44 5.43
N PRO A 262 32.60 -14.14 5.16
CA PRO A 262 32.93 -14.60 3.81
C PRO A 262 31.96 -15.62 3.23
N PHE A 263 31.19 -16.32 4.07
CA PHE A 263 30.24 -17.34 3.64
C PHE A 263 28.84 -16.78 3.39
N ASN A 264 28.54 -15.59 3.94
CA ASN A 264 27.23 -14.99 3.85
C ASN A 264 27.14 -14.04 2.63
N LYS A 265 26.75 -14.59 1.48
CA LYS A 265 26.64 -13.83 0.21
C LYS A 265 25.33 -13.02 0.09
N LYS A 266 24.39 -13.18 1.04
CA LYS A 266 23.10 -12.49 1.01
C LYS A 266 23.27 -11.05 1.52
N PRO A 267 22.61 -10.05 0.90
CA PRO A 267 22.59 -8.70 1.45
C PRO A 267 21.97 -8.75 2.84
N ARG A 268 22.57 -8.05 3.81
CA ARG A 268 22.02 -7.95 5.16
C ARG A 268 20.66 -7.24 5.08
N THR A 269 19.69 -7.77 5.81
CA THR A 269 18.36 -7.17 5.94
C THR A 269 18.16 -6.61 7.35
N GLU A 270 17.09 -5.87 7.60
CA GLU A 270 16.69 -5.40 8.95
C GLU A 270 16.51 -6.52 9.99
N LYS A 271 16.49 -7.78 9.55
CA LYS A 271 16.43 -8.96 10.42
C LYS A 271 17.82 -9.48 10.82
N ASP A 272 18.87 -9.05 10.11
CA ASP A 272 20.23 -9.53 10.25
C ASP A 272 21.08 -8.47 10.95
N GLY A 273 21.29 -8.63 12.26
CA GLY A 273 22.13 -7.74 13.05
C GLY A 273 23.42 -8.37 13.55
N LEU A 274 23.97 -7.78 14.60
CA LEU A 274 25.05 -8.40 15.36
C LEU A 274 24.54 -9.65 16.09
N TYR A 275 25.16 -10.80 15.83
CA TYR A 275 24.72 -12.10 16.36
C TYR A 275 24.53 -12.12 17.88
N PRO A 276 25.40 -11.50 18.71
CA PRO A 276 25.18 -11.47 20.15
C PRO A 276 23.93 -10.67 20.54
N ILE A 277 23.67 -9.54 19.88
CA ILE A 277 22.53 -8.68 20.19
C ILE A 277 21.24 -9.33 19.69
N GLU A 278 21.28 -9.98 18.52
CA GLU A 278 20.18 -10.79 18.01
C GLU A 278 19.80 -11.92 18.97
N ALA A 279 20.80 -12.61 19.54
CA ALA A 279 20.56 -13.61 20.59
C ALA A 279 19.91 -12.98 21.83
N LEU A 280 20.37 -11.81 22.29
CA LEU A 280 19.79 -11.10 23.44
C LEU A 280 18.35 -10.63 23.20
N VAL A 281 17.98 -10.32 21.95
CA VAL A 281 16.61 -9.95 21.57
C VAL A 281 15.68 -11.17 21.54
N LEU A 282 16.18 -12.40 21.36
CA LEU A 282 15.35 -13.60 21.22
C LEU A 282 14.37 -13.84 22.40
N PRO A 283 14.78 -13.78 23.69
CA PRO A 283 13.83 -13.90 24.81
C PRO A 283 12.79 -12.77 24.85
N LEU A 284 13.15 -11.56 24.42
CA LEU A 284 12.24 -10.42 24.33
C LEU A 284 11.22 -10.62 23.21
N ALA A 285 11.67 -11.09 22.04
CA ALA A 285 10.82 -11.43 20.91
C ALA A 285 9.82 -12.55 21.25
N GLN A 286 10.23 -13.56 22.02
CA GLN A 286 9.35 -14.62 22.50
C GLN A 286 8.27 -14.08 23.45
N ARG A 287 8.64 -13.19 24.39
CA ARG A 287 7.67 -12.52 25.27
C ARG A 287 6.70 -11.65 24.48
N PHE A 288 7.20 -10.89 23.51
CA PHE A 288 6.37 -10.10 22.61
C PHE A 288 5.37 -10.98 21.84
N GLN A 289 5.83 -12.09 21.25
CA GLN A 289 4.97 -13.02 20.54
C GLN A 289 3.88 -13.61 21.46
N TYR A 290 4.26 -13.97 22.69
CA TYR A 290 3.32 -14.51 23.67
C TYR A 290 2.21 -13.53 24.07
N HIS A 291 2.54 -12.26 24.29
CA HIS A 291 1.58 -11.23 24.72
C HIS A 291 0.79 -10.62 23.55
N PHE A 292 1.44 -10.34 22.43
CA PHE A 292 0.87 -9.54 21.33
C PHE A 292 0.62 -10.31 20.04
N GLU A 293 1.05 -11.56 19.91
CA GLU A 293 0.73 -12.40 18.73
C GLU A 293 -0.04 -13.68 19.08
N GLY A 294 -0.16 -14.01 20.37
CA GLY A 294 -0.91 -15.16 20.88
C GLY A 294 -2.40 -14.89 21.12
N ALA A 295 -3.06 -15.82 21.81
CA ALA A 295 -4.49 -15.77 22.16
C ALA A 295 -4.79 -15.03 23.49
N ARG A 296 -3.84 -14.22 23.98
CA ARG A 296 -3.98 -13.50 25.25
C ARG A 296 -4.88 -12.26 25.10
N GLU A 297 -5.50 -11.86 26.20
CA GLU A 297 -6.23 -10.58 26.33
C GLU A 297 -5.34 -9.34 26.17
N THR A 298 -4.03 -9.50 25.97
CA THR A 298 -3.12 -8.40 25.65
C THR A 298 -3.00 -8.14 24.15
N ASN A 299 -3.47 -9.07 23.31
CA ASN A 299 -3.48 -8.93 21.86
C ASN A 299 -4.81 -8.30 21.37
N LEU A 300 -5.09 -7.06 21.80
CA LEU A 300 -6.28 -6.33 21.34
C LEU A 300 -5.97 -5.53 20.08
N ILE A 301 -6.79 -5.75 19.04
CA ILE A 301 -6.73 -5.00 17.79
C ILE A 301 -7.09 -3.52 17.99
N SER A 302 -7.93 -3.22 18.99
CA SER A 302 -8.33 -1.86 19.33
C SER A 302 -7.29 -1.07 20.13
N LYS A 303 -6.23 -1.74 20.61
CA LYS A 303 -5.22 -1.16 21.50
C LYS A 303 -3.80 -1.28 20.94
N PRO A 304 -3.53 -0.71 19.75
CA PRO A 304 -2.20 -0.75 19.15
C PRO A 304 -1.12 -0.08 20.01
N GLU A 305 -1.48 0.89 20.86
CA GLU A 305 -0.56 1.61 21.74
C GLU A 305 0.19 0.67 22.71
N TRP A 306 -0.39 -0.48 23.07
CA TRP A 306 0.22 -1.39 24.03
C TRP A 306 1.51 -2.03 23.54
N TYR A 307 1.54 -2.51 22.29
CA TYR A 307 2.74 -3.16 21.77
C TYR A 307 3.82 -2.14 21.39
N PHE A 308 3.46 -0.93 20.96
CA PHE A 308 4.40 0.17 20.75
C PHE A 308 5.03 0.63 22.06
N THR A 309 4.20 0.91 23.08
CA THR A 309 4.67 1.31 24.42
C THR A 309 5.54 0.22 25.04
N HIS A 310 5.20 -1.05 24.85
CA HIS A 310 6.03 -2.14 25.34
C HIS A 310 7.44 -2.11 24.72
N VAL A 311 7.56 -1.91 23.41
CA VAL A 311 8.87 -1.82 22.74
C VAL A 311 9.63 -0.57 23.20
N ILE A 312 8.98 0.59 23.34
CA ILE A 312 9.61 1.80 23.90
C ILE A 312 10.11 1.58 25.34
N ASN A 313 9.35 0.88 26.17
CA ASN A 313 9.77 0.57 27.54
C ASN A 313 10.98 -0.37 27.55
N LEU A 314 10.99 -1.43 26.73
CA LEU A 314 12.16 -2.29 26.57
C LEU A 314 13.38 -1.48 26.14
N ILE A 315 13.15 -0.52 25.26
CA ILE A 315 14.19 0.36 24.74
C ILE A 315 14.80 1.19 25.88
N HIS A 316 13.99 1.89 26.66
CA HIS A 316 14.47 2.68 27.79
C HIS A 316 15.09 1.84 28.93
N GLU A 317 14.49 0.70 29.26
CA GLU A 317 14.93 -0.17 30.35
C GLU A 317 16.32 -0.76 30.12
N HIS A 318 16.64 -1.09 28.87
CA HIS A 318 17.90 -1.78 28.52
C HIS A 318 18.99 -0.84 28.00
N LYS A 319 18.72 0.44 27.78
CA LYS A 319 19.71 1.44 27.34
C LYS A 319 20.99 1.41 28.17
N GLN A 320 20.87 1.48 29.50
CA GLN A 320 22.03 1.50 30.40
C GLN A 320 22.90 0.24 30.24
N PHE A 321 22.29 -0.93 30.06
CA PHE A 321 23.02 -2.18 29.87
C PHE A 321 23.77 -2.19 28.52
N MET A 322 23.14 -1.71 27.46
CA MET A 322 23.79 -1.62 26.15
C MET A 322 24.98 -0.65 26.17
N ASP A 323 24.80 0.55 26.73
CA ASP A 323 25.85 1.57 26.79
C ASP A 323 27.04 1.13 27.66
N THR A 324 26.79 0.49 28.81
CA THR A 324 27.84 0.20 29.80
C THR A 324 28.49 -1.18 29.68
N VAL A 325 27.82 -2.14 29.03
CA VAL A 325 28.31 -3.52 28.92
C VAL A 325 28.50 -3.93 27.47
N ALA A 326 27.48 -3.80 26.62
CA ALA A 326 27.55 -4.29 25.24
C ALA A 326 28.47 -3.43 24.37
N THR A 327 28.37 -2.10 24.43
CA THR A 327 29.20 -1.18 23.63
C THR A 327 30.71 -1.37 23.90
N PRO A 328 31.20 -1.44 25.15
CA PRO A 328 32.62 -1.74 25.42
C PRO A 328 33.09 -3.10 24.87
N LEU A 329 32.21 -4.11 24.80
CA LEU A 329 32.54 -5.40 24.21
C LEU A 329 32.66 -5.33 22.68
N LEU A 330 31.97 -4.40 22.02
CA LEU A 330 32.09 -4.16 20.57
C LEU A 330 33.37 -3.41 20.19
N VAL A 331 33.84 -2.48 21.03
CA VAL A 331 35.07 -1.68 20.78
C VAL A 331 36.30 -2.57 20.57
N GLY A 332 36.34 -3.75 21.20
CA GLY A 332 37.42 -4.72 21.01
C GLY A 332 37.39 -5.50 19.70
N SER A 333 36.45 -5.21 18.78
CA SER A 333 36.19 -5.98 17.56
C SER A 333 36.14 -5.10 16.30
N LYS A 334 35.94 -5.73 15.13
CA LYS A 334 35.71 -5.03 13.85
C LYS A 334 34.51 -4.06 13.90
N TYR A 335 33.55 -4.27 14.80
CA TYR A 335 32.30 -3.51 14.89
C TYR A 335 32.37 -2.32 15.87
N GLN A 336 33.56 -1.78 16.14
CA GLN A 336 33.75 -0.63 17.06
C GLN A 336 32.95 0.63 16.71
N ALA A 337 32.54 0.79 15.44
CA ALA A 337 31.75 1.93 14.97
C ALA A 337 30.24 1.74 15.15
N VAL A 338 29.80 0.53 15.57
CA VAL A 338 28.40 0.23 15.83
C VAL A 338 28.05 0.60 17.26
N ASP A 339 26.97 1.35 17.44
CA ASP A 339 26.36 1.53 18.75
C ASP A 339 25.49 0.32 19.08
N ALA A 340 25.83 -0.41 20.16
CA ALA A 340 25.06 -1.55 20.61
C ALA A 340 23.60 -1.18 20.93
N TRP A 341 23.37 0.05 21.36
CA TRP A 341 22.06 0.56 21.70
C TRP A 341 21.20 0.77 20.45
N HIS A 342 21.73 1.39 19.39
CA HIS A 342 21.04 1.52 18.11
C HIS A 342 20.84 0.15 17.44
N GLU A 343 21.83 -0.75 17.51
CA GLU A 343 21.69 -2.11 16.99
C GLU A 343 20.56 -2.89 17.70
N PHE A 344 20.40 -2.69 19.00
CA PHE A 344 19.30 -3.31 19.75
C PHE A 344 17.94 -2.75 19.33
N ILE A 345 17.82 -1.43 19.13
CA ILE A 345 16.58 -0.82 18.61
C ILE A 345 16.26 -1.42 17.24
N LEU A 346 17.23 -1.45 16.32
CA LEU A 346 17.09 -2.00 14.98
C LEU A 346 16.50 -3.42 15.01
N LEU A 347 17.01 -4.28 15.90
CA LEU A 347 16.58 -5.68 16.02
C LEU A 347 15.20 -5.85 16.70
N LEU A 348 14.67 -4.83 17.37
CA LEU A 348 13.31 -4.83 17.91
C LEU A 348 12.27 -4.41 16.85
N LEU A 349 12.63 -3.57 15.87
CA LEU A 349 11.71 -3.08 14.84
C LEU A 349 10.99 -4.19 14.04
N PRO A 350 11.66 -5.32 13.66
CA PRO A 350 11.00 -6.43 12.99
C PRO A 350 9.79 -7.01 13.73
N LEU A 351 9.73 -6.91 15.06
CA LEU A 351 8.58 -7.35 15.86
C LEU A 351 7.34 -6.53 15.52
N LEU A 352 7.49 -5.20 15.47
CA LEU A 352 6.43 -4.25 15.12
C LEU A 352 6.03 -4.39 13.65
N THR A 353 7.01 -4.46 12.75
CA THR A 353 6.77 -4.64 11.31
C THR A 353 5.97 -5.92 11.04
N ARG A 354 6.34 -7.04 11.68
CA ARG A 354 5.60 -8.30 11.55
C ARG A 354 4.19 -8.19 12.11
N LYS A 355 4.04 -7.59 13.30
CA LYS A 355 2.75 -7.38 13.96
C LYS A 355 1.79 -6.55 13.11
N LEU A 356 2.27 -5.45 12.52
CA LEU A 356 1.50 -4.58 11.63
C LEU A 356 1.09 -5.32 10.37
N ARG A 357 2.03 -6.01 9.67
CA ARG A 357 1.71 -6.78 8.46
C ARG A 357 0.63 -7.84 8.68
N LYS A 358 0.57 -8.44 9.87
CA LYS A 358 -0.45 -9.42 10.24
C LYS A 358 -1.80 -8.78 10.61
N THR A 359 -1.78 -7.60 11.23
CA THR A 359 -2.97 -6.98 11.83
C THR A 359 -3.70 -6.04 10.86
N VAL A 360 -2.97 -5.22 10.11
CA VAL A 360 -3.52 -4.19 9.20
C VAL A 360 -4.51 -4.72 8.17
N PRO A 361 -4.30 -5.90 7.52
CA PRO A 361 -5.29 -6.43 6.59
C PRO A 361 -6.70 -6.61 7.18
N SER A 362 -6.80 -6.91 8.48
CA SER A 362 -8.11 -7.03 9.15
C SER A 362 -8.70 -5.69 9.60
N LEU A 363 -7.88 -4.63 9.64
CA LEU A 363 -8.27 -3.26 9.98
C LEU A 363 -8.80 -2.46 8.78
N LEU A 364 -8.59 -2.92 7.54
CA LEU A 364 -9.03 -2.22 6.34
C LEU A 364 -10.54 -1.94 6.32
N PHE A 365 -11.35 -2.83 6.91
CA PHE A 365 -12.80 -2.66 7.05
C PHE A 365 -13.22 -1.84 8.27
N ARG A 366 -12.27 -1.32 9.06
CA ARG A 366 -12.51 -0.54 10.29
C ARG A 366 -11.68 0.74 10.27
N PRO A 367 -12.10 1.76 9.50
CA PRO A 367 -11.29 2.95 9.24
C PRO A 367 -10.77 3.67 10.48
N ALA A 368 -11.60 3.85 11.51
CA ALA A 368 -11.20 4.52 12.75
C ALA A 368 -10.06 3.79 13.49
N LEU A 369 -10.10 2.45 13.52
CA LEU A 369 -9.03 1.65 14.15
C LEU A 369 -7.76 1.64 13.30
N LEU A 370 -7.90 1.63 11.98
CA LEU A 370 -6.76 1.76 11.06
C LEU A 370 -6.06 3.11 11.26
N ALA A 371 -6.80 4.21 11.23
CA ALA A 371 -6.27 5.56 11.46
C ALA A 371 -5.57 5.66 12.82
N TYR A 372 -6.19 5.14 13.89
CA TYR A 372 -5.58 5.12 15.21
C TYR A 372 -4.28 4.30 15.24
N THR A 373 -4.24 3.14 14.57
CA THR A 373 -3.02 2.32 14.48
C THR A 373 -1.89 3.04 13.73
N ILE A 374 -2.20 3.74 12.64
CA ILE A 374 -1.23 4.56 11.90
C ILE A 374 -0.70 5.70 12.77
N TYR A 375 -1.59 6.39 13.49
CA TYR A 375 -1.18 7.46 14.41
C TYR A 375 -0.25 6.94 15.52
N GLN A 376 -0.55 5.79 16.12
CA GLN A 376 0.34 5.17 17.11
C GLN A 376 1.69 4.76 16.52
N ALA A 377 1.74 4.33 15.26
CA ALA A 377 2.99 4.05 14.56
C ALA A 377 3.82 5.33 14.32
N LEU A 378 3.18 6.42 13.89
CA LEU A 378 3.84 7.71 13.70
C LEU A 378 4.35 8.30 15.03
N ALA A 379 3.58 8.16 16.12
CA ALA A 379 4.01 8.58 17.45
C ALA A 379 5.23 7.78 17.94
N PHE A 380 5.25 6.47 17.67
CA PHE A 380 6.42 5.63 17.93
C PHE A 380 7.64 6.10 17.14
N ASP A 381 7.47 6.40 15.86
CA ASP A 381 8.57 6.88 14.99
C ASP A 381 9.11 8.24 15.46
N ALA A 382 8.24 9.16 15.85
CA ALA A 382 8.62 10.45 16.45
C ALA A 382 9.42 10.25 17.75
N THR A 383 8.99 9.32 18.62
CA THR A 383 9.71 8.99 19.85
C THR A 383 11.13 8.46 19.57
N LEU A 384 11.30 7.61 18.54
CA LEU A 384 12.62 7.13 18.15
C LEU A 384 13.50 8.22 17.53
N SER A 385 12.90 9.16 16.79
CA SER A 385 13.60 10.35 16.29
C SER A 385 14.09 11.25 17.43
N GLU A 386 13.27 11.47 18.46
CA GLU A 386 13.66 12.22 19.67
C GLU A 386 14.80 11.54 20.45
N LEU A 387 14.89 10.20 20.38
CA LEU A 387 15.99 9.42 20.93
C LEU A 387 17.27 9.46 20.08
N ASN A 388 17.26 10.18 18.95
CA ASN A 388 18.34 10.29 17.96
C ASN A 388 18.75 8.93 17.36
N PHE A 389 17.79 8.01 17.19
CA PHE A 389 18.06 6.73 16.55
C PHE A 389 18.39 6.91 15.06
N THR A 390 19.50 6.30 14.62
CA THR A 390 19.96 6.33 13.23
C THR A 390 20.40 4.93 12.77
N ILE A 391 20.11 4.58 11.52
CA ILE A 391 20.59 3.31 10.92
C ILE A 391 22.10 3.37 10.62
N THR A 392 22.66 4.56 10.42
CA THR A 392 24.09 4.73 10.09
C THR A 392 25.01 4.13 11.14
N ASP A 393 24.59 4.14 12.40
CA ASP A 393 25.39 3.71 13.54
C ASP A 393 25.14 2.22 13.88
N THR A 394 24.52 1.48 12.97
CA THR A 394 24.19 0.05 13.10
C THR A 394 25.01 -0.81 12.13
N SER A 395 24.90 -2.12 12.29
CA SER A 395 25.55 -3.10 11.41
C SER A 395 25.04 -3.06 9.96
N LEU A 396 23.87 -2.46 9.70
CA LEU A 396 23.36 -2.18 8.36
C LEU A 396 24.06 -1.00 7.70
N GLY A 397 24.32 0.09 8.45
CA GLY A 397 25.04 1.26 7.95
C GLY A 397 26.45 0.91 7.47
N LEU A 398 27.10 -0.05 8.14
CA LEU A 398 28.41 -0.60 7.74
C LEU A 398 28.38 -1.40 6.42
N SER A 399 27.23 -1.92 6.01
CA SER A 399 27.08 -2.70 4.77
C SER A 399 27.01 -1.84 3.50
N GLY A 400 27.04 -0.51 3.65
CA GLY A 400 27.00 0.45 2.53
C GLY A 400 25.58 0.93 2.16
N GLN A 401 24.54 0.45 2.84
CA GLN A 401 23.18 0.97 2.72
C GLN A 401 23.04 2.25 3.55
N LYS A 402 23.22 3.40 2.89
CA LYS A 402 23.03 4.74 3.49
C LYS A 402 21.58 5.22 3.34
N GLU A 403 20.60 4.33 3.50
CA GLU A 403 19.20 4.76 3.51
C GLU A 403 18.84 5.21 4.93
N GLU A 404 18.23 6.39 5.03
CA GLU A 404 17.65 6.89 6.27
C GLU A 404 16.45 6.01 6.66
N TRP A 405 16.32 5.75 7.95
CA TRP A 405 15.19 4.99 8.47
C TRP A 405 13.89 5.74 8.21
N GLN A 406 12.97 5.09 7.47
CA GLN A 406 11.71 5.69 7.05
C GLN A 406 10.59 5.57 8.11
N GLY A 407 10.87 4.97 9.27
CA GLY A 407 9.87 4.71 10.30
C GLY A 407 9.15 3.37 10.15
N VAL A 408 8.57 2.87 11.24
CA VAL A 408 7.69 1.70 11.25
C VAL A 408 6.34 2.02 10.58
N ALA A 409 5.89 3.27 10.63
CA ALA A 409 4.67 3.71 9.93
C ALA A 409 4.76 3.45 8.42
N GLN A 410 5.98 3.48 7.84
CA GLN A 410 6.20 3.19 6.42
C GLN A 410 5.80 1.76 6.02
N VAL A 411 5.73 0.82 6.96
CA VAL A 411 5.18 -0.52 6.71
C VAL A 411 3.72 -0.44 6.25
N VAL A 412 2.98 0.53 6.77
CA VAL A 412 1.58 0.77 6.40
C VAL A 412 1.48 1.73 5.23
N LEU A 413 2.15 2.88 5.35
CA LEU A 413 2.08 3.97 4.37
C LEU A 413 2.71 3.60 3.01
N GLY A 414 3.71 2.71 3.01
CA GLY A 414 4.37 2.24 1.79
C GLY A 414 3.55 1.23 0.99
N ASN A 415 2.46 0.69 1.54
CA ASN A 415 1.53 -0.14 0.79
C ASN A 415 0.41 0.73 0.19
N PRO A 416 0.32 0.86 -1.14
CA PRO A 416 -0.64 1.76 -1.77
C PRO A 416 -2.09 1.38 -1.42
N ASP A 417 -2.43 0.09 -1.38
CA ASP A 417 -3.80 -0.35 -1.09
C ASP A 417 -4.22 0.01 0.34
N TRP A 418 -3.29 -0.08 1.30
CA TRP A 418 -3.57 0.23 2.70
C TRP A 418 -3.66 1.72 2.95
N PHE A 419 -2.79 2.49 2.28
CA PHE A 419 -2.84 3.95 2.33
C PHE A 419 -4.12 4.49 1.67
N ASP A 420 -4.54 3.91 0.55
CA ASP A 420 -5.78 4.28 -0.15
C ASP A 420 -7.01 4.03 0.71
N ALA A 421 -7.08 2.87 1.38
CA ALA A 421 -8.14 2.56 2.32
C ALA A 421 -8.19 3.54 3.51
N TRP A 422 -7.03 3.98 4.00
CA TRP A 422 -6.97 5.01 5.05
C TRP A 422 -7.49 6.36 4.55
N ILE A 423 -7.06 6.82 3.37
CA ILE A 423 -7.53 8.07 2.75
C ILE A 423 -9.06 8.03 2.55
N GLU A 424 -9.60 6.94 2.00
CA GLU A 424 -11.05 6.79 1.83
C GLU A 424 -11.80 6.83 3.16
N GLY A 425 -11.23 6.20 4.19
CA GLY A 425 -11.72 6.26 5.56
C GLY A 425 -11.80 7.68 6.12
N GLU A 426 -10.73 8.45 5.94
CA GLU A 426 -10.62 9.84 6.41
C GLU A 426 -11.51 10.80 5.60
N GLN A 427 -11.68 10.57 4.29
CA GLN A 427 -12.66 11.29 3.47
C GLN A 427 -14.07 11.11 4.01
N ARG A 428 -14.48 9.86 4.25
CA ARG A 428 -15.81 9.53 4.78
C ARG A 428 -16.01 10.14 6.16
N PHE A 429 -15.03 9.98 7.05
CA PHE A 429 -15.06 10.58 8.38
C PHE A 429 -15.20 12.11 8.32
N GLY A 430 -14.39 12.78 7.49
CA GLY A 430 -14.48 14.23 7.31
C GLY A 430 -15.85 14.69 6.79
N GLN A 431 -16.43 13.97 5.82
CA GLN A 431 -17.75 14.26 5.26
C GLN A 431 -18.87 14.06 6.28
N GLU A 432 -18.84 12.99 7.07
CA GLU A 432 -19.80 12.72 8.15
C GLU A 432 -19.74 13.82 9.22
N GLN A 433 -18.53 14.15 9.71
CA GLN A 433 -18.33 15.23 10.68
C GLN A 433 -18.80 16.58 10.14
N PHE A 434 -18.52 16.88 8.86
CA PHE A 434 -19.00 18.09 8.20
C PHE A 434 -20.54 18.13 8.16
N GLN A 435 -21.18 17.00 7.82
CA GLN A 435 -22.63 16.90 7.76
C GLN A 435 -23.27 17.08 9.14
N ASP A 436 -22.65 16.55 10.18
CA ASP A 436 -23.07 16.74 11.58
C ASP A 436 -22.95 18.22 12.00
N ILE A 437 -21.86 18.88 11.61
CA ILE A 437 -21.66 20.32 11.88
C ILE A 437 -22.78 21.15 11.24
N ILE A 438 -23.09 20.95 9.96
CA ILE A 438 -24.09 21.78 9.27
C ILE A 438 -25.54 21.44 9.64
N SER A 439 -25.80 20.22 10.13
CA SER A 439 -27.13 19.76 10.54
C SER A 439 -27.46 20.06 12.00
N SER A 440 -26.46 20.45 12.81
CA SER A 440 -26.67 20.88 14.19
C SER A 440 -27.65 22.06 14.29
N ALA A 441 -28.53 22.04 15.30
CA ALA A 441 -29.59 23.04 15.46
C ALA A 441 -29.06 24.46 15.69
N ASP A 442 -27.84 24.57 16.22
CA ASP A 442 -27.12 25.79 16.51
C ASP A 442 -26.10 26.18 15.42
N ALA A 443 -25.93 25.37 14.36
CA ALA A 443 -24.93 25.56 13.30
C ALA A 443 -24.83 27.01 12.79
N TRP A 444 -25.99 27.62 12.51
CA TRP A 444 -26.10 28.94 11.90
C TRP A 444 -26.46 30.03 12.90
N GLN A 445 -26.30 29.78 14.20
CA GLN A 445 -26.41 30.82 15.22
C GLN A 445 -25.06 31.54 15.34
N ILE A 446 -25.12 32.86 15.52
CA ILE A 446 -23.92 33.67 15.77
C ILE A 446 -23.53 33.38 17.21
N ALA A 447 -22.29 32.94 17.40
CA ALA A 447 -21.79 32.60 18.71
C ALA A 447 -21.52 33.87 19.51
N ASP A 448 -22.12 33.96 20.71
CA ASP A 448 -21.81 35.02 21.68
C ASP A 448 -20.50 34.66 22.37
N ASP A 449 -19.42 35.38 22.06
CA ASP A 449 -18.23 35.33 22.91
C ASP A 449 -18.50 36.19 24.15
N GLU A 450 -18.81 35.53 25.27
CA GLU A 450 -18.98 36.18 26.59
C GLU A 450 -17.70 36.92 27.05
N SER A 451 -16.56 36.68 26.40
CA SER A 451 -15.31 37.42 26.59
C SER A 451 -15.28 38.72 25.77
N GLY A 452 -16.04 39.71 26.24
CA GLY A 452 -15.79 41.15 26.04
C GLY A 452 -15.24 41.64 24.70
N ARG A 453 -16.16 42.02 23.80
CA ARG A 453 -16.01 43.09 22.78
C ARG A 453 -14.95 42.93 21.68
N ASP A 454 -14.59 41.71 21.26
CA ASP A 454 -13.94 41.55 19.96
C ASP A 454 -14.96 41.19 18.87
N VAL A 455 -15.59 42.22 18.29
CA VAL A 455 -16.57 42.07 17.19
C VAL A 455 -15.90 41.45 15.96
N ASP A 456 -14.57 41.52 15.85
CA ASP A 456 -13.82 40.94 14.73
C ASP A 456 -13.77 39.39 14.78
N ALA A 457 -14.04 38.77 15.95
CA ALA A 457 -14.09 37.32 16.14
C ALA A 457 -15.52 36.71 16.10
N GLN A 458 -16.56 37.54 15.93
CA GLN A 458 -17.95 37.05 15.87
C GLN A 458 -18.20 36.26 14.59
N THR A 459 -18.66 35.01 14.74
CA THR A 459 -18.99 34.13 13.61
C THR A 459 -20.04 33.10 14.02
N THR A 460 -20.44 32.23 13.08
CA THR A 460 -21.37 31.14 13.38
C THR A 460 -20.69 29.95 14.06
N HIS A 461 -21.44 29.18 14.85
CA HIS A 461 -20.90 27.95 15.44
C HIS A 461 -20.41 26.96 14.39
N SER A 462 -21.07 26.88 13.23
CA SER A 462 -20.64 26.02 12.12
C SER A 462 -19.28 26.41 11.57
N ALA A 463 -19.01 27.72 11.39
CA ALA A 463 -17.72 28.19 10.91
C ALA A 463 -16.59 27.86 11.91
N ARG A 464 -16.81 28.04 13.22
CA ARG A 464 -15.83 27.65 14.25
C ARG A 464 -15.56 26.15 14.25
N ARG A 465 -16.62 25.34 14.24
CA ARG A 465 -16.51 23.88 14.23
C ARG A 465 -15.86 23.36 12.94
N LEU A 466 -16.09 24.01 11.81
CA LEU A 466 -15.43 23.69 10.53
C LEU A 466 -13.92 23.96 10.61
N VAL A 467 -13.51 25.14 11.09
CA VAL A 467 -12.10 25.49 11.25
C VAL A 467 -11.40 24.46 12.17
N ALA A 468 -12.03 24.13 13.30
CA ALA A 468 -11.52 23.09 14.20
C ALA A 468 -11.44 21.70 13.54
N LEU A 469 -12.43 21.33 12.71
CA LEU A 469 -12.39 20.07 11.94
C LEU A 469 -11.23 20.06 10.94
N VAL A 470 -10.99 21.16 10.24
CA VAL A 470 -9.89 21.28 9.27
C VAL A 470 -8.53 21.20 9.97
N GLU A 471 -8.38 21.85 11.14
CA GLU A 471 -7.18 21.75 11.98
C GLU A 471 -6.96 20.32 12.47
N GLN A 472 -8.03 19.65 12.94
CA GLN A 472 -7.95 18.24 13.34
C GLN A 472 -7.54 17.32 12.18
N ILE A 473 -7.96 17.63 10.95
CA ILE A 473 -7.53 16.91 9.74
C ILE A 473 -6.05 17.19 9.48
N ALA A 474 -5.61 18.45 9.57
CA ALA A 474 -4.20 18.84 9.40
C ALA A 474 -3.27 18.11 10.37
N ASP A 475 -3.64 18.03 11.65
CA ASP A 475 -2.89 17.33 12.69
C ASP A 475 -2.61 15.85 12.38
N ARG A 476 -3.46 15.19 11.57
CA ARG A 476 -3.31 13.78 11.22
C ARG A 476 -2.23 13.53 10.18
N TYR A 477 -2.08 14.43 9.21
CA TYR A 477 -1.18 14.22 8.08
C TYR A 477 0.10 15.05 8.15
N MET A 478 0.15 16.09 8.98
CA MET A 478 1.37 16.83 9.30
C MET A 478 2.55 15.93 9.71
N PRO A 479 2.36 14.89 10.57
CA PRO A 479 3.46 14.02 10.99
C PRO A 479 3.95 13.03 9.93
N LEU A 480 3.28 12.92 8.77
CA LEU A 480 3.67 11.94 7.74
C LEU A 480 5.06 12.27 7.19
N PRO A 481 5.95 11.29 6.96
CA PRO A 481 7.32 11.58 6.47
C PRO A 481 7.35 12.03 5.00
N ASP A 482 6.52 11.45 4.14
CA ASP A 482 6.54 11.73 2.70
C ASP A 482 5.58 12.87 2.29
N PHE A 483 6.12 13.88 1.61
CA PHE A 483 5.36 14.97 0.97
C PHE A 483 4.33 14.47 -0.04
N THR A 484 4.54 13.32 -0.68
CA THR A 484 3.56 12.68 -1.57
C THR A 484 2.28 12.29 -0.84
N HIS A 485 2.42 11.76 0.38
CA HIS A 485 1.30 11.41 1.24
C HIS A 485 0.62 12.66 1.81
N ARG A 486 1.39 13.65 2.29
CA ARG A 486 0.87 14.95 2.77
C ARG A 486 0.04 15.66 1.70
N THR A 487 0.57 15.77 0.49
CA THR A 487 -0.11 16.40 -0.66
C THR A 487 -1.40 15.68 -1.02
N ARG A 488 -1.40 14.33 -0.98
CA ARG A 488 -2.62 13.55 -1.21
C ARG A 488 -3.67 13.86 -0.17
N PHE A 489 -3.30 13.92 1.10
CA PHE A 489 -4.23 14.18 2.20
C PHE A 489 -4.85 15.58 2.10
N LEU A 490 -4.03 16.58 1.79
CA LEU A 490 -4.48 17.95 1.54
C LEU A 490 -5.53 17.99 0.42
N ILE A 491 -5.22 17.42 -0.76
CA ILE A 491 -6.08 17.45 -1.95
C ILE A 491 -7.34 16.59 -1.77
N SER A 492 -7.20 15.41 -1.18
CA SER A 492 -8.26 14.41 -1.14
C SER A 492 -9.17 14.54 0.08
N VAL A 493 -8.71 15.12 1.19
CA VAL A 493 -9.47 15.20 2.45
C VAL A 493 -9.73 16.66 2.85
N GLN A 494 -8.71 17.49 3.01
CA GLN A 494 -8.87 18.84 3.58
C GLN A 494 -9.57 19.83 2.63
N LEU A 495 -9.09 19.95 1.39
CA LEU A 495 -9.66 20.92 0.42
C LEU A 495 -11.14 20.64 0.11
N PRO A 496 -11.60 19.38 -0.06
CA PRO A 496 -13.02 19.09 -0.27
C PRO A 496 -13.93 19.57 0.87
N ILE A 497 -13.47 19.54 2.14
CA ILE A 497 -14.29 20.00 3.28
C ILE A 497 -14.49 21.52 3.23
N LEU A 498 -13.44 22.27 2.88
CA LEU A 498 -13.54 23.72 2.64
C LEU A 498 -14.47 23.99 1.44
N ASP A 499 -14.31 23.23 0.35
CA ASP A 499 -15.14 23.39 -0.83
C ASP A 499 -16.63 23.14 -0.53
N MET A 500 -16.96 22.06 0.20
CA MET A 500 -18.31 21.74 0.63
C MET A 500 -18.95 22.87 1.46
N TYR A 501 -18.20 23.49 2.37
CA TYR A 501 -18.73 24.62 3.14
C TYR A 501 -18.93 25.87 2.27
N SER A 502 -18.00 26.15 1.36
CA SER A 502 -18.13 27.28 0.43
C SER A 502 -19.38 27.13 -0.47
N HIS A 503 -19.64 25.92 -0.97
CA HIS A 503 -20.85 25.59 -1.73
C HIS A 503 -22.13 25.74 -0.90
N ARG A 504 -22.11 25.36 0.39
CA ARG A 504 -23.25 25.58 1.28
C ARG A 504 -23.56 27.06 1.47
N ILE A 505 -22.53 27.90 1.68
CA ILE A 505 -22.72 29.34 1.76
C ILE A 505 -23.23 29.90 0.43
N SER A 506 -22.61 29.55 -0.69
CA SER A 506 -23.07 30.01 -2.03
C SER A 506 -24.52 29.64 -2.28
N SER A 507 -24.89 28.38 -2.06
CA SER A 507 -26.27 27.90 -2.25
C SER A 507 -27.27 28.64 -1.36
N SER A 508 -26.87 29.02 -0.14
CA SER A 508 -27.72 29.84 0.74
C SER A 508 -27.95 31.26 0.19
N LEU A 509 -26.94 31.86 -0.43
CA LEU A 509 -27.03 33.16 -1.10
C LEU A 509 -27.86 33.07 -2.39
N ASP A 510 -27.66 32.02 -3.19
CA ASP A 510 -28.45 31.76 -4.41
C ASP A 510 -29.94 31.60 -4.07
N ALA A 511 -30.26 30.82 -3.02
CA ALA A 511 -31.62 30.64 -2.55
C ALA A 511 -32.23 31.96 -2.06
N PHE A 512 -31.44 32.79 -1.37
CA PHE A 512 -31.90 34.11 -0.93
C PHE A 512 -32.26 35.01 -2.12
N GLU A 513 -31.40 35.10 -3.14
CA GLU A 513 -31.62 35.91 -4.35
C GLU A 513 -32.82 35.44 -5.18
N GLN A 514 -33.01 34.13 -5.33
CA GLN A 514 -34.16 33.57 -6.04
C GLN A 514 -35.48 33.92 -5.33
N LEU A 515 -35.51 33.80 -4.00
CA LEU A 515 -36.69 34.11 -3.21
C LEU A 515 -36.96 35.62 -3.13
N SER A 516 -35.93 36.46 -3.03
CA SER A 516 -36.10 37.92 -3.00
C SER A 516 -36.55 38.48 -4.36
N SER A 517 -36.01 37.97 -5.46
CA SER A 517 -36.40 38.40 -6.82
C SER A 517 -37.81 37.97 -7.22
N ALA A 518 -38.27 36.80 -6.77
CA ALA A 518 -39.65 36.34 -6.96
C ALA A 518 -40.66 37.29 -6.29
N LEU A 519 -40.33 37.83 -5.11
CA LEU A 519 -41.18 38.77 -4.38
C LEU A 519 -41.23 40.17 -5.03
N VAL A 520 -40.12 40.62 -5.63
CA VAL A 520 -40.06 41.90 -6.36
C VAL A 520 -40.87 41.85 -7.67
N ARG A 521 -41.02 40.67 -8.29
CA ARG A 521 -41.79 40.47 -9.53
C ARG A 521 -43.27 40.12 -9.29
N ALA A 522 -43.65 39.69 -8.09
CA ALA A 522 -45.03 39.35 -7.76
C ALA A 522 -45.91 40.61 -7.67
N VAL A 523 -46.87 40.73 -8.57
CA VAL A 523 -47.89 41.80 -8.60
C VAL A 523 -48.75 41.72 -7.32
N PRO A 524 -49.04 42.85 -6.63
CA PRO A 524 -49.95 42.85 -5.49
C PRO A 524 -51.31 42.24 -5.87
N GLY A 525 -51.66 41.10 -5.26
CA GLY A 525 -52.89 40.36 -5.51
C GLY A 525 -52.73 38.96 -6.11
N ALA A 526 -51.51 38.55 -6.50
CA ALA A 526 -51.25 37.17 -6.92
C ALA A 526 -50.89 36.30 -5.69
N LEU A 527 -51.71 35.27 -5.46
CA LEU A 527 -51.53 34.24 -4.43
C LEU A 527 -50.08 33.73 -4.39
N GLY A 528 -49.56 33.54 -3.16
CA GLY A 528 -48.19 33.10 -2.88
C GLY A 528 -47.76 31.91 -3.73
N VAL A 529 -46.58 32.04 -4.34
CA VAL A 529 -45.97 31.00 -5.17
C VAL A 529 -45.61 29.82 -4.26
N SER A 530 -46.43 28.78 -4.27
CA SER A 530 -46.15 27.51 -3.60
C SER A 530 -45.09 26.76 -4.41
N LEU A 531 -43.82 26.84 -3.98
CA LEU A 531 -42.75 25.96 -4.44
C LEU A 531 -42.59 24.82 -3.43
N SER A 532 -43.49 23.84 -3.51
CA SER A 532 -43.28 22.52 -2.90
C SER A 532 -43.69 21.45 -3.90
N ASN A 533 -42.70 20.84 -4.56
CA ASN A 533 -42.88 19.58 -5.24
C ASN A 533 -42.58 18.45 -4.26
N ARG A 534 -43.55 17.55 -4.13
CA ARG A 534 -43.58 16.25 -3.45
C ARG A 534 -43.98 16.23 -1.97
N ASP A 535 -44.96 15.36 -1.74
CA ASP A 535 -45.59 14.98 -0.50
C ASP A 535 -44.59 14.77 0.63
N GLU A 536 -44.66 15.63 1.65
CA GLU A 536 -44.64 15.28 3.08
C GLU A 536 -44.83 16.57 3.92
N GLN A 537 -45.73 16.49 4.92
CA GLN A 537 -46.01 17.48 5.97
C GLN A 537 -45.93 18.99 5.60
N LYS A 538 -47.10 19.58 5.33
CA LYS A 538 -47.31 21.04 5.20
C LYS A 538 -46.96 21.78 6.50
N VAL A 539 -45.71 22.21 6.65
CA VAL A 539 -45.37 23.38 7.46
C VAL A 539 -45.42 24.59 6.53
N ASN A 540 -46.46 25.42 6.69
CA ASN A 540 -46.61 26.67 5.95
C ASN A 540 -45.60 27.68 6.51
N VAL A 541 -44.34 27.61 6.07
CA VAL A 541 -43.32 28.60 6.44
C VAL A 541 -43.53 29.82 5.55
N ASP A 542 -43.88 30.96 6.14
CA ASP A 542 -44.04 32.22 5.42
C ASP A 542 -42.69 32.65 4.81
N VAL A 543 -42.49 32.27 3.55
CA VAL A 543 -41.25 32.51 2.79
C VAL A 543 -40.91 34.01 2.71
N GLN A 544 -41.92 34.87 2.74
CA GLN A 544 -41.77 36.33 2.78
C GLN A 544 -41.10 36.83 4.07
N ASN A 545 -41.36 36.20 5.22
CA ASN A 545 -40.75 36.55 6.50
C ASN A 545 -39.29 36.09 6.60
N LEU A 546 -38.84 35.18 5.74
CA LEU A 546 -37.48 34.67 5.74
C LEU A 546 -36.49 35.54 4.95
N THR A 547 -36.99 36.33 4.00
CA THR A 547 -36.17 37.15 3.09
C THR A 547 -36.38 38.65 3.26
N SER A 548 -37.41 39.08 4.00
CA SER A 548 -37.68 40.50 4.25
C SER A 548 -37.30 40.95 5.66
N GLY A 549 -37.02 42.24 5.81
CA GLY A 549 -36.81 42.88 7.10
C GLY A 549 -35.55 42.38 7.81
N LEU A 550 -35.59 42.42 9.15
CA LEU A 550 -34.43 42.10 9.98
C LEU A 550 -33.93 40.67 9.74
N THR A 551 -34.84 39.70 9.69
CA THR A 551 -34.56 38.25 9.52
C THR A 551 -33.79 37.94 8.24
N GLY A 552 -34.12 38.61 7.13
CA GLY A 552 -33.39 38.50 5.87
C GLY A 552 -31.93 38.94 6.00
N ILE A 553 -31.70 40.09 6.65
CA ILE A 553 -30.34 40.60 6.89
C ILE A 553 -29.57 39.73 7.88
N GLN A 554 -30.21 39.17 8.91
CA GLN A 554 -29.55 38.24 9.83
C GLN A 554 -28.95 37.05 9.08
N ARG A 555 -29.67 36.51 8.09
CA ARG A 555 -29.21 35.39 7.26
C ARG A 555 -28.00 35.77 6.41
N LEU A 556 -28.05 36.93 5.75
CA LEU A 556 -26.91 37.44 4.99
C LEU A 556 -25.70 37.70 5.89
N CYS A 557 -25.91 38.20 7.12
CA CYS A 557 -24.83 38.45 8.08
C CYS A 557 -24.16 37.15 8.49
N LYS A 558 -24.95 36.09 8.73
CA LYS A 558 -24.42 34.75 9.03
C LYS A 558 -23.54 34.22 7.89
N ALA A 559 -23.99 34.36 6.64
CA ALA A 559 -23.20 33.95 5.47
C ALA A 559 -21.89 34.75 5.35
N PHE A 560 -21.96 36.07 5.50
CA PHE A 560 -20.80 36.96 5.46
C PHE A 560 -19.78 36.64 6.57
N LEU A 561 -20.21 36.58 7.83
CA LEU A 561 -19.33 36.31 8.97
C LEU A 561 -18.69 34.93 8.89
N SER A 562 -19.45 33.93 8.46
CA SER A 562 -18.94 32.57 8.27
C SER A 562 -17.83 32.53 7.21
N ALA A 563 -18.05 33.17 6.06
CA ALA A 563 -17.04 33.25 5.01
C ALA A 563 -15.79 34.03 5.46
N LYS A 564 -15.98 35.19 6.11
CA LYS A 564 -14.87 36.03 6.59
C LYS A 564 -14.03 35.33 7.65
N TYR A 565 -14.66 34.58 8.56
CA TYR A 565 -13.95 33.81 9.59
C TYR A 565 -13.08 32.71 8.98
N VAL A 566 -13.58 32.01 7.97
CA VAL A 566 -12.78 31.01 7.24
C VAL A 566 -11.63 31.65 6.49
N VAL A 567 -11.80 32.86 5.91
CA VAL A 567 -10.69 33.60 5.29
C VAL A 567 -9.58 33.89 6.31
N ALA A 568 -9.92 34.38 7.50
CA ALA A 568 -8.94 34.66 8.55
C ALA A 568 -8.20 33.39 9.03
N ALA A 569 -8.91 32.27 9.14
CA ALA A 569 -8.30 30.98 9.45
C ALA A 569 -7.34 30.52 8.33
N ILE A 570 -7.75 30.64 7.06
CA ILE A 570 -6.92 30.30 5.91
C ILE A 570 -5.65 31.17 5.86
N GLU A 571 -5.77 32.47 6.18
CA GLU A 571 -4.61 33.36 6.30
C GLU A 571 -3.62 32.86 7.35
N THR A 572 -4.14 32.50 8.53
CA THR A 572 -3.32 31.94 9.61
C THR A 572 -2.64 30.64 9.20
N TRP A 573 -3.37 29.72 8.54
CA TRP A 573 -2.80 28.46 8.06
C TRP A 573 -1.77 28.66 6.94
N SER A 574 -1.98 29.64 6.06
CA SER A 574 -1.07 29.93 4.95
C SER A 574 0.30 30.41 5.42
N GLU A 575 0.38 31.02 6.60
CA GLU A 575 1.62 31.49 7.22
C GLU A 575 2.33 30.40 8.06
N GLN A 576 1.71 29.24 8.28
CA GLN A 576 2.34 28.16 9.04
C GLN A 576 3.50 27.53 8.24
N LEU A 577 4.63 27.32 8.92
CA LEU A 577 5.85 26.75 8.34
C LEU A 577 5.57 25.45 7.56
N PHE A 578 4.74 24.57 8.11
CA PHE A 578 4.36 23.31 7.47
C PHE A 578 3.76 23.51 6.07
N PHE A 579 2.80 24.42 5.91
CA PHE A 579 2.12 24.64 4.63
C PHE A 579 3.02 25.37 3.63
N LEU A 580 3.89 26.26 4.12
CA LEU A 580 4.92 26.90 3.29
C LEU A 580 5.92 25.85 2.77
N GLU A 581 6.45 25.00 3.63
CA GLU A 581 7.34 23.90 3.24
C GLU A 581 6.65 22.95 2.26
N LEU A 582 5.42 22.54 2.54
CA LEU A 582 4.64 21.67 1.66
C LEU A 582 4.44 22.31 0.27
N TRP A 583 4.11 23.60 0.21
CA TRP A 583 3.95 24.31 -1.05
C TRP A 583 5.26 24.41 -1.83
N THR A 584 6.37 24.69 -1.16
CA THR A 584 7.69 24.72 -1.81
C THR A 584 8.06 23.35 -2.38
N GLU A 585 7.81 22.25 -1.67
CA GLU A 585 8.08 20.90 -2.16
C GLU A 585 7.14 20.48 -3.30
N ILE A 586 5.87 20.90 -3.26
CA ILE A 586 4.94 20.72 -4.38
C ILE A 586 5.48 21.39 -5.64
N ASN A 587 6.00 22.62 -5.53
CA ASN A 587 6.57 23.35 -6.67
C ASN A 587 7.89 22.73 -7.17
N LYS A 588 8.75 22.23 -6.28
CA LYS A 588 10.02 21.58 -6.67
C LYS A 588 9.80 20.26 -7.40
N ARG A 589 8.95 19.37 -6.89
CA ARG A 589 8.82 17.98 -7.38
C ARG A 589 7.83 17.88 -8.55
N ALA A 590 8.27 17.42 -9.71
CA ALA A 590 7.44 17.31 -10.91
C ALA A 590 6.19 16.42 -10.74
N SER A 591 6.30 15.32 -9.98
CA SER A 591 5.18 14.42 -9.69
C SER A 591 4.12 15.05 -8.77
N LEU A 592 4.52 15.95 -7.87
CA LEU A 592 3.58 16.70 -7.04
C LEU A 592 2.94 17.85 -7.83
N ARG A 593 3.71 18.52 -8.70
CA ARG A 593 3.18 19.55 -9.59
C ARG A 593 2.08 19.05 -10.49
N SER A 594 2.25 17.90 -11.14
CA SER A 594 1.21 17.34 -12.01
C SER A 594 -0.08 17.03 -11.26
N ARG A 595 0.03 16.59 -10.00
CA ARG A 595 -1.12 16.34 -9.13
C ARG A 595 -1.78 17.63 -8.66
N ALA A 596 -1.00 18.64 -8.30
CA ALA A 596 -1.52 19.96 -7.93
C ALA A 596 -2.23 20.64 -9.11
N GLN A 597 -1.67 20.53 -10.32
CA GLN A 597 -2.30 21.04 -11.56
C GLN A 597 -3.63 20.38 -11.90
N ALA A 598 -3.81 19.11 -11.50
CA ALA A 598 -5.09 18.42 -11.67
C ALA A 598 -6.17 18.87 -10.67
N CYS A 599 -5.78 19.59 -9.60
CA CYS A 599 -6.70 20.08 -8.59
C CYS A 599 -7.06 21.55 -8.85
N ALA A 600 -8.33 21.83 -9.12
CA ALA A 600 -8.82 23.19 -9.38
C ALA A 600 -8.74 24.12 -8.16
N PHE A 601 -8.57 23.58 -6.96
CA PHE A 601 -8.53 24.34 -5.70
C PHE A 601 -7.12 24.77 -5.29
N LEU A 602 -6.09 24.37 -6.03
CA LEU A 602 -4.71 24.77 -5.80
C LEU A 602 -4.27 25.79 -6.84
N PRO A 603 -3.38 26.74 -6.48
CA PRO A 603 -2.75 27.61 -7.47
C PRO A 603 -1.98 26.79 -8.52
N SER A 604 -1.79 27.36 -9.70
CA SER A 604 -0.96 26.70 -10.72
C SER A 604 0.51 26.73 -10.28
N PRO A 605 1.14 25.57 -10.04
CA PRO A 605 2.50 25.53 -9.52
C PRO A 605 3.49 26.10 -10.53
N THR A 606 4.27 27.09 -10.10
CA THR A 606 5.32 27.71 -10.89
C THR A 606 6.55 26.81 -10.81
N GLY A 607 6.89 26.13 -11.91
CA GLY A 607 8.04 25.22 -11.97
C GLY A 607 9.41 25.90 -11.88
N VAL A 608 9.48 27.12 -11.35
CA VAL A 608 10.66 27.98 -11.29
C VAL A 608 11.08 28.06 -9.83
N GLU A 609 12.37 27.86 -9.56
CA GLU A 609 13.03 28.19 -8.27
C GLU A 609 13.07 29.72 -8.06
N SER A 610 11.93 30.40 -8.19
CA SER A 610 11.83 31.81 -7.87
C SER A 610 11.65 31.91 -6.36
N TYR A 611 12.64 32.48 -5.69
CA TYR A 611 12.65 32.78 -4.25
C TYR A 611 11.56 33.80 -3.81
N ALA A 612 10.53 34.04 -4.62
CA ALA A 612 9.60 35.16 -4.47
C ALA A 612 8.29 34.99 -5.28
N SER A 613 7.63 33.83 -5.24
CA SER A 613 6.17 33.86 -5.40
C SER A 613 5.59 33.99 -3.99
N ASP A 614 4.94 35.11 -3.69
CA ASP A 614 4.15 35.29 -2.45
C ASP A 614 2.93 34.36 -2.40
N ASP A 615 2.73 33.54 -3.45
CA ASP A 615 1.63 32.60 -3.59
C ASP A 615 1.67 31.52 -2.52
N THR A 616 0.55 31.34 -1.82
CA THR A 616 0.33 30.32 -0.80
C THR A 616 -0.52 29.17 -1.33
N VAL A 617 -0.40 27.99 -0.72
CA VAL A 617 -1.15 26.78 -1.14
C VAL A 617 -2.68 26.96 -1.11
N PHE A 618 -3.20 27.92 -0.33
CA PHE A 618 -4.63 28.15 -0.15
C PHE A 618 -5.20 29.35 -0.92
N ASP A 619 -4.41 30.05 -1.74
CA ASP A 619 -4.85 31.32 -2.35
C ASP A 619 -6.12 31.22 -3.19
N VAL A 620 -6.29 30.11 -3.94
CA VAL A 620 -7.49 29.90 -4.76
C VAL A 620 -8.73 29.74 -3.88
N VAL A 621 -8.64 28.94 -2.81
CA VAL A 621 -9.73 28.75 -1.85
C VAL A 621 -10.02 30.05 -1.10
N LYS A 622 -8.97 30.76 -0.67
CA LYS A 622 -9.07 32.08 -0.03
C LYS A 622 -9.82 33.06 -0.93
N ALA A 623 -9.45 33.16 -2.21
CA ALA A 623 -10.10 34.03 -3.18
C ALA A 623 -11.60 33.70 -3.34
N HIS A 624 -11.96 32.42 -3.37
CA HIS A 624 -13.37 32.01 -3.45
C HIS A 624 -14.18 32.47 -2.24
N TYR A 625 -13.66 32.32 -1.02
CA TYR A 625 -14.34 32.83 0.18
C TYR A 625 -14.39 34.36 0.26
N ILE A 626 -13.35 35.07 -0.21
CA ILE A 626 -13.37 36.53 -0.33
C ILE A 626 -14.49 36.97 -1.30
N GLN A 627 -14.65 36.28 -2.43
CA GLN A 627 -15.73 36.54 -3.38
C GLN A 627 -17.11 36.30 -2.76
N LEU A 628 -17.29 35.20 -2.00
CA LEU A 628 -18.54 34.92 -1.29
C LEU A 628 -18.86 36.00 -0.25
N SER A 629 -17.86 36.47 0.51
CA SER A 629 -18.06 37.55 1.47
C SER A 629 -18.45 38.86 0.80
N SER A 630 -17.83 39.19 -0.34
CA SER A 630 -18.14 40.39 -1.12
C SER A 630 -19.55 40.32 -1.72
N ARG A 631 -19.93 39.16 -2.27
CA ARG A 631 -21.27 38.90 -2.78
C ARG A 631 -22.33 39.05 -1.70
N ALA A 632 -22.10 38.51 -0.50
CA ALA A 632 -23.03 38.67 0.62
C ALA A 632 -23.24 40.15 0.98
N LEU A 633 -22.19 40.97 1.00
CA LEU A 633 -22.30 42.41 1.22
C LEU A 633 -23.09 43.11 0.10
N ASP A 634 -22.88 42.73 -1.17
CA ASP A 634 -23.62 43.29 -2.30
C ASP A 634 -25.12 43.03 -2.19
N ILE A 635 -25.49 41.80 -1.83
CA ILE A 635 -26.89 41.41 -1.61
C ILE A 635 -27.48 42.19 -0.42
N MET A 636 -26.73 42.42 0.66
CA MET A 636 -27.19 43.25 1.79
C MET A 636 -27.49 44.69 1.36
N VAL A 637 -26.60 45.32 0.58
CA VAL A 637 -26.83 46.67 0.05
C VAL A 637 -28.09 46.69 -0.81
N GLN A 638 -28.27 45.68 -1.65
CA GLN A 638 -29.43 45.57 -2.51
C GLN A 638 -30.72 45.40 -1.72
N GLN A 639 -30.72 44.54 -0.70
CA GLN A 639 -31.88 44.25 0.12
C GLN A 639 -32.31 45.47 0.94
N VAL A 640 -31.38 46.07 1.70
CA VAL A 640 -31.68 47.25 2.52
C VAL A 640 -32.16 48.41 1.64
N GLY A 641 -31.47 48.64 0.51
CA GLY A 641 -31.87 49.67 -0.44
C GLY A 641 -33.29 49.44 -0.97
N ALA A 642 -33.55 48.24 -1.49
CA ALA A 642 -34.85 47.91 -2.10
C ALA A 642 -36.02 47.98 -1.09
N GLU A 643 -35.84 47.54 0.15
CA GLU A 643 -36.88 47.58 1.17
C GLU A 643 -37.21 49.02 1.61
N VAL A 644 -36.19 49.84 1.82
CA VAL A 644 -36.36 51.25 2.19
C VAL A 644 -36.97 52.02 1.01
N GLU A 645 -36.52 51.81 -0.22
CA GLU A 645 -37.09 52.41 -1.44
C GLU A 645 -38.58 52.00 -1.62
N ALA A 646 -38.91 50.73 -1.38
CA ALA A 646 -40.29 50.24 -1.47
C ALA A 646 -41.20 50.88 -0.40
N SER A 647 -40.72 51.01 0.83
CA SER A 647 -41.43 51.68 1.92
C SER A 647 -41.61 53.19 1.64
N LEU A 648 -40.60 53.82 1.02
CA LEU A 648 -40.61 55.23 0.66
C LEU A 648 -41.59 55.56 -0.48
N LYS A 649 -41.92 54.60 -1.35
CA LYS A 649 -42.81 54.80 -2.51
C LYS A 649 -44.17 55.39 -2.13
N ALA A 650 -44.75 54.98 -1.00
CA ALA A 650 -46.03 55.51 -0.52
C ALA A 650 -45.91 57.00 -0.14
N HIS A 651 -44.82 57.37 0.53
CA HIS A 651 -44.52 58.75 0.87
C HIS A 651 -44.29 59.61 -0.40
N LEU A 652 -43.50 59.13 -1.36
CA LEU A 652 -43.25 59.82 -2.63
C LEU A 652 -44.53 60.03 -3.46
N THR A 653 -45.47 59.08 -3.41
CA THR A 653 -46.75 59.19 -4.12
C THR A 653 -47.70 60.16 -3.43
N ASN A 654 -47.72 60.17 -2.10
CA ASN A 654 -48.58 61.07 -1.30
C ASN A 654 -48.06 62.52 -1.30
N ALA A 655 -46.75 62.74 -1.39
CA ALA A 655 -46.15 64.06 -1.55
C ALA A 655 -46.55 64.75 -2.88
N ILE A 656 -47.08 64.00 -3.86
CA ILE A 656 -47.60 64.54 -5.12
C ILE A 656 -49.06 65.02 -4.96
N THR A 657 -49.81 64.50 -3.98
CA THR A 657 -51.28 64.66 -3.88
C THR A 657 -51.74 65.65 -2.81
N GLN A 658 -50.95 65.97 -1.78
CA GLN A 658 -51.28 66.97 -0.76
C GLN A 658 -50.62 68.32 -1.10
N ARG A 659 -51.43 69.37 -1.31
CA ARG A 659 -51.02 70.77 -1.58
C ARG A 659 -51.70 71.71 -0.57
N ASP A 660 -51.56 71.43 0.72
CA ASP A 660 -52.20 72.26 1.74
C ASP A 660 -51.20 73.32 2.24
N GLU A 661 -51.57 74.60 2.06
CA GLU A 661 -50.85 75.78 2.56
C GLU A 661 -51.00 75.90 4.08
N TYR A 662 -50.07 75.33 4.86
CA TYR A 662 -49.90 75.67 6.26
C TYR A 662 -48.42 75.83 6.63
N ASP A 663 -48.11 76.91 7.35
CA ASP A 663 -46.78 77.46 7.63
C ASP A 663 -45.98 76.72 8.75
N ASP A 664 -46.38 75.51 9.12
CA ASP A 664 -45.85 74.79 10.29
C ASP A 664 -45.17 73.48 9.84
N ILE A 665 -43.83 73.45 9.86
CA ILE A 665 -43.01 72.32 9.40
C ILE A 665 -43.27 71.10 10.29
N LYS A 666 -44.12 70.17 9.83
CA LYS A 666 -44.41 68.91 10.52
C LYS A 666 -43.82 67.74 9.74
N VAL A 667 -43.01 66.91 10.41
CA VAL A 667 -42.46 65.70 9.80
C VAL A 667 -43.61 64.79 9.33
N PRO A 668 -43.69 64.44 8.03
CA PRO A 668 -44.78 63.63 7.52
C PRO A 668 -44.79 62.24 8.15
N GLN A 669 -45.95 61.81 8.66
CA GLN A 669 -46.10 60.48 9.29
C GLN A 669 -45.77 59.32 8.34
N THR A 670 -45.89 59.55 7.03
CA THR A 670 -45.56 58.57 5.97
C THR A 670 -44.06 58.30 5.84
N LEU A 671 -43.19 59.16 6.37
CA LEU A 671 -41.73 59.02 6.34
C LEU A 671 -41.19 58.23 7.55
N LEU A 672 -41.97 58.07 8.62
CA LEU A 672 -41.54 57.36 9.84
C LEU A 672 -41.25 55.88 9.59
N ALA A 673 -42.06 55.22 8.75
CA ALA A 673 -41.89 53.80 8.42
C ALA A 673 -40.55 53.50 7.70
N PRO A 674 -40.19 54.17 6.58
CA PRO A 674 -38.93 53.90 5.89
C PRO A 674 -37.69 54.32 6.71
N ILE A 675 -37.78 55.39 7.50
CA ILE A 675 -36.71 55.82 8.41
C ILE A 675 -36.50 54.83 9.56
N GLY A 676 -37.59 54.37 10.19
CA GLY A 676 -37.54 53.35 11.24
C GLY A 676 -36.96 52.03 10.75
N LEU A 677 -37.29 51.64 9.52
CA LEU A 677 -36.74 50.44 8.87
C LEU A 677 -35.22 50.55 8.67
N LEU A 678 -34.75 51.66 8.08
CA LEU A 678 -33.32 51.92 7.90
C LEU A 678 -32.59 51.93 9.26
N SER A 679 -33.14 52.61 10.26
CA SER A 679 -32.57 52.67 11.61
C SER A 679 -32.41 51.27 12.23
N THR A 680 -33.43 50.42 12.07
CA THR A 680 -33.42 49.05 12.60
C THR A 680 -32.33 48.21 11.92
N HIS A 681 -32.21 48.30 10.60
CA HIS A 681 -31.16 47.60 9.85
C HIS A 681 -29.76 48.07 10.25
N LEU A 682 -29.52 49.38 10.28
CA LEU A 682 -28.21 49.94 10.62
C LEU A 682 -27.80 49.63 12.05
N SER A 683 -28.75 49.70 12.99
CA SER A 683 -28.50 49.37 14.40
C SER A 683 -28.06 47.92 14.58
N TYR A 684 -28.70 47.00 13.85
CA TYR A 684 -28.38 45.57 13.86
C TYR A 684 -27.04 45.27 13.16
N LEU A 685 -26.84 45.81 11.96
CA LEU A 685 -25.58 45.64 11.20
C LEU A 685 -24.38 46.13 12.02
N ARG A 686 -24.52 47.26 12.73
CA ARG A 686 -23.51 47.76 13.65
C ARG A 686 -23.23 46.80 14.81
N SER A 687 -24.25 46.17 15.38
CA SER A 687 -24.06 45.30 16.55
C SER A 687 -23.32 43.99 16.25
N ILE A 688 -23.24 43.59 14.97
CA ILE A 688 -22.79 42.25 14.57
C ILE A 688 -21.60 42.30 13.62
N LEU A 689 -21.47 43.34 12.81
CA LEU A 689 -20.40 43.41 11.83
C LEU A 689 -19.16 44.12 12.38
N PRO A 690 -17.95 43.63 12.03
CA PRO A 690 -16.69 44.34 12.19
C PRO A 690 -16.77 45.79 11.71
N LEU A 691 -16.15 46.73 12.45
CA LEU A 691 -16.23 48.16 12.17
C LEU A 691 -15.85 48.54 10.71
N PRO A 692 -14.77 48.00 10.10
CA PRO A 692 -14.43 48.33 8.72
C PRO A 692 -15.53 47.87 7.73
N SER A 693 -16.10 46.69 7.97
CA SER A 693 -17.15 46.11 7.13
C SER A 693 -18.47 46.87 7.29
N ALA A 694 -18.84 47.23 8.53
CA ALA A 694 -20.01 48.06 8.81
C ALA A 694 -19.90 49.45 8.16
N ASN A 695 -18.73 50.09 8.24
CA ASN A 695 -18.46 51.39 7.61
C ASN A 695 -18.63 51.34 6.09
N ALA A 696 -18.01 50.35 5.45
CA ALA A 696 -18.08 50.18 4.00
C ALA A 696 -19.51 49.89 3.54
N LEU A 697 -20.23 49.03 4.26
CA LEU A 697 -21.61 48.69 3.97
C LEU A 697 -22.54 49.90 4.14
N TYR A 698 -22.41 50.65 5.23
CA TYR A 698 -23.17 51.87 5.47
C TYR A 698 -23.00 52.88 4.34
N ARG A 699 -21.76 53.19 3.95
CA ARG A 699 -21.46 54.16 2.90
C ARG A 699 -22.17 53.80 1.59
N ARG A 700 -22.18 52.51 1.21
CA ARG A 700 -22.84 52.02 0.00
C ARG A 700 -24.37 52.10 0.08
N ILE A 701 -24.95 51.73 1.23
CA ILE A 701 -26.40 51.83 1.47
C ILE A 701 -26.84 53.30 1.42
N ALA A 702 -26.15 54.16 2.17
CA ALA A 702 -26.45 55.59 2.27
C ALA A 702 -26.34 56.30 0.92
N ALA A 703 -25.25 56.07 0.17
CA ALA A 703 -25.09 56.67 -1.16
C ALA A 703 -26.20 56.25 -2.13
N ARG A 704 -26.56 54.96 -2.15
CA ARG A 704 -27.67 54.45 -2.98
C ARG A 704 -29.00 55.11 -2.63
N LEU A 705 -29.31 55.21 -1.34
CA LEU A 705 -30.56 55.84 -0.87
C LEU A 705 -30.55 57.35 -1.16
N ALA A 706 -29.43 58.03 -0.94
CA ALA A 706 -29.27 59.45 -1.23
C ALA A 706 -29.53 59.73 -2.72
N ASP A 707 -28.95 58.93 -3.63
CA ASP A 707 -29.18 59.06 -5.07
C ASP A 707 -30.64 58.80 -5.44
N HIS A 708 -31.27 57.75 -4.90
CA HIS A 708 -32.68 57.44 -5.16
C HIS A 708 -33.61 58.57 -4.68
N ILE A 709 -33.40 59.05 -3.46
CA ILE A 709 -34.19 60.13 -2.85
C ILE A 709 -34.00 61.40 -3.67
N MET A 710 -32.76 61.78 -4.00
CA MET A 710 -32.48 62.98 -4.79
C MET A 710 -33.18 62.92 -6.16
N GLN A 711 -33.10 61.78 -6.85
CA GLN A 711 -33.75 61.61 -8.13
C GLN A 711 -35.28 61.71 -8.03
N ARG A 712 -35.90 61.05 -7.04
CA ARG A 712 -37.37 60.95 -6.94
C ARG A 712 -38.04 62.14 -6.25
N GLN A 713 -37.47 62.65 -5.16
CA GLN A 713 -38.01 63.79 -4.40
C GLN A 713 -37.73 65.14 -5.08
N ILE A 714 -36.56 65.30 -5.70
CA ILE A 714 -36.08 66.62 -6.17
C ILE A 714 -36.10 66.68 -7.70
N LEU A 715 -35.37 65.79 -8.39
CA LEU A 715 -35.12 65.95 -9.83
C LEU A 715 -36.31 65.55 -10.72
N TYR A 716 -37.06 64.52 -10.34
CA TYR A 716 -38.21 64.00 -11.09
C TYR A 716 -39.56 64.48 -10.54
N ARG A 717 -39.56 65.22 -9.43
CA ARG A 717 -40.75 65.94 -8.96
C ARG A 717 -41.03 67.12 -9.90
N GLY A 718 -42.28 67.56 -9.92
CA GLY A 718 -42.72 68.72 -10.70
C GLY A 718 -42.14 70.03 -10.20
N THR A 719 -42.88 71.12 -10.34
CA THR A 719 -42.51 72.39 -9.72
C THR A 719 -42.69 72.31 -8.20
N ILE A 720 -41.73 72.80 -7.43
CA ILE A 720 -41.68 72.72 -5.97
C ILE A 720 -41.82 74.14 -5.39
N SER A 721 -42.71 74.32 -4.40
CA SER A 721 -42.88 75.59 -3.69
C SER A 721 -41.79 75.82 -2.64
N LEU A 722 -41.72 77.04 -2.08
CA LEU A 722 -40.75 77.35 -1.04
C LEU A 722 -41.05 76.62 0.30
N GLY A 723 -42.33 76.49 0.65
CA GLY A 723 -42.75 75.69 1.81
C GLY A 723 -42.34 74.23 1.67
N GLU A 724 -42.64 73.63 0.51
CA GLU A 724 -42.26 72.24 0.19
C GLU A 724 -40.73 72.06 0.16
N ALA A 725 -39.98 73.05 -0.32
CA ALA A 725 -38.52 73.02 -0.32
C ALA A 725 -37.93 72.95 1.10
N LYS A 726 -38.51 73.71 2.05
CA LYS A 726 -38.12 73.66 3.46
C LYS A 726 -38.45 72.31 4.10
N GLU A 727 -39.59 71.73 3.77
CA GLU A 727 -39.97 70.38 4.23
C GLU A 727 -39.01 69.32 3.69
N ILE A 728 -38.73 69.31 2.38
CA ILE A 728 -37.76 68.38 1.75
C ILE A 728 -36.38 68.50 2.41
N ARG A 729 -35.94 69.72 2.73
CA ARG A 729 -34.68 69.93 3.45
C ARG A 729 -34.72 69.29 4.83
N ALA A 730 -35.76 69.53 5.61
CA ALA A 730 -35.92 68.92 6.94
C ALA A 730 -35.96 67.39 6.86
N GLU A 731 -36.64 66.81 5.85
CA GLU A 731 -36.66 65.37 5.61
C GLU A 731 -35.27 64.81 5.27
N CYS A 732 -34.50 65.50 4.42
CA CYS A 732 -33.14 65.09 4.06
C CYS A 732 -32.20 65.11 5.28
N GLU A 733 -32.32 66.13 6.14
CA GLU A 733 -31.55 66.22 7.38
C GLU A 733 -31.95 65.10 8.37
N LEU A 734 -33.25 64.75 8.45
CA LEU A 734 -33.77 63.67 9.29
C LEU A 734 -33.21 62.29 8.93
N TRP A 735 -32.99 62.00 7.64
CA TRP A 735 -32.33 60.76 7.20
C TRP A 735 -30.92 60.62 7.79
N VAL A 736 -30.15 61.70 7.77
CA VAL A 736 -28.78 61.73 8.29
C VAL A 736 -28.78 61.62 9.82
N GLU A 737 -29.68 62.34 10.49
CA GLU A 737 -29.83 62.27 11.95
C GLU A 737 -30.20 60.88 12.42
N THR A 738 -31.11 60.22 11.70
CA THR A 738 -31.49 58.83 11.98
C THR A 738 -30.31 57.88 11.79
N CYS A 739 -29.55 58.02 10.70
CA CYS A 739 -28.35 57.22 10.49
C CYS A 739 -27.32 57.47 11.60
N ASN A 740 -27.13 58.72 12.02
CA ASN A 740 -26.19 59.09 13.08
C ASN A 740 -26.61 58.49 14.43
N ALA A 741 -27.90 58.52 14.75
CA ALA A 741 -28.46 57.91 15.95
C ALA A 741 -28.32 56.38 15.94
N ALA A 742 -28.68 55.72 14.84
CA ALA A 742 -28.58 54.27 14.69
C ALA A 742 -27.12 53.76 14.78
N LEU A 743 -26.17 54.56 14.29
CA LEU A 743 -24.74 54.24 14.29
C LEU A 743 -24.02 54.73 15.55
N SER A 744 -24.69 55.52 16.41
CA SER A 744 -24.20 56.01 17.72
C SER A 744 -22.81 56.68 17.70
N GLY A 745 -22.42 57.31 16.60
CA GLY A 745 -21.06 57.88 16.44
C GLY A 745 -19.91 56.85 16.37
N ALA A 746 -20.22 55.56 16.21
CA ALA A 746 -19.23 54.46 16.25
C ALA A 746 -18.33 54.39 15.02
N LEU A 747 -18.69 55.01 13.89
CA LEU A 747 -17.93 54.93 12.63
C LEU A 747 -16.54 55.62 12.68
N GLY A 748 -16.17 56.25 13.80
CA GLY A 748 -14.97 57.09 13.96
C GLY A 748 -15.05 58.36 13.11
N GLY A 749 -14.67 59.53 13.63
CA GLY A 749 -14.73 60.80 12.86
C GLY A 749 -16.06 61.56 12.91
N GLY A 750 -16.95 61.25 13.87
CA GLY A 750 -18.12 62.07 14.21
C GLY A 750 -19.21 62.14 13.14
N ARG A 751 -20.10 63.14 13.24
CA ARG A 751 -21.25 63.35 12.33
C ARG A 751 -20.82 63.44 10.86
N GLY A 752 -19.63 63.99 10.58
CA GLY A 752 -19.13 64.19 9.22
C GLY A 752 -18.99 62.89 8.40
N ARG A 753 -18.60 61.76 9.02
CA ARG A 753 -18.53 60.47 8.29
C ARG A 753 -19.90 59.88 7.97
N VAL A 754 -20.89 60.15 8.82
CA VAL A 754 -22.29 59.77 8.57
C VAL A 754 -22.88 60.67 7.48
N GLU A 755 -22.53 61.96 7.48
CA GLU A 755 -23.08 62.95 6.55
C GLU A 755 -22.48 62.83 5.13
N ALA A 756 -21.21 62.43 5.01
CA ALA A 756 -20.49 62.42 3.72
C ALA A 756 -21.20 61.64 2.58
N PRO A 757 -21.76 60.42 2.78
CA PRO A 757 -22.48 59.71 1.71
C PRO A 757 -23.78 60.41 1.27
N TRP A 758 -24.30 61.34 2.06
CA TRP A 758 -25.53 62.09 1.80
C TRP A 758 -25.26 63.49 1.23
N ALA A 759 -24.00 63.90 1.09
CA ALA A 759 -23.61 65.27 0.75
C ALA A 759 -24.28 65.81 -0.52
N LYS A 760 -24.40 65.02 -1.59
CA LYS A 760 -25.13 65.41 -2.81
C LYS A 760 -26.61 65.70 -2.55
N LEU A 761 -27.28 64.84 -1.79
CA LEU A 761 -28.70 65.04 -1.44
C LEU A 761 -28.87 66.28 -0.57
N LEU A 762 -28.01 66.47 0.43
CA LEU A 762 -28.04 67.63 1.32
C LEU A 762 -27.74 68.93 0.59
N GLN A 763 -26.77 68.91 -0.33
CA GLN A 763 -26.48 70.05 -1.19
C GLN A 763 -27.71 70.39 -2.04
N ALA A 764 -28.34 69.40 -2.68
CA ALA A 764 -29.54 69.60 -3.49
C ALA A 764 -30.71 70.19 -2.69
N SER A 765 -30.98 69.66 -1.50
CA SER A 765 -32.08 70.12 -0.65
C SER A 765 -31.80 71.50 -0.03
N ARG A 766 -30.55 71.79 0.34
CA ARG A 766 -30.13 73.12 0.81
C ARG A 766 -30.27 74.16 -0.29
N VAL A 767 -29.85 73.87 -1.52
CA VAL A 767 -30.04 74.76 -2.70
C VAL A 767 -31.52 75.07 -2.91
N LEU A 768 -32.38 74.06 -2.85
CA LEU A 768 -33.82 74.20 -3.09
C LEU A 768 -34.48 75.12 -2.04
N ALA A 769 -34.05 75.04 -0.78
CA ALA A 769 -34.63 75.75 0.37
C ALA A 769 -34.03 77.14 0.66
N LEU A 770 -33.15 77.68 -0.19
CA LEU A 770 -32.52 79.00 0.02
C LEU A 770 -33.53 80.15 -0.06
N GLU A 771 -33.30 81.25 0.65
CA GLU A 771 -34.19 82.42 0.63
C GLU A 771 -33.44 83.73 0.47
N GLY A 772 -34.13 84.74 -0.09
CA GLY A 772 -33.63 86.11 -0.18
C GLY A 772 -32.31 86.24 -0.93
N GLU A 773 -31.40 87.04 -0.37
CA GLU A 773 -30.14 87.41 -1.03
C GLU A 773 -29.23 86.21 -1.36
N LEU A 774 -29.31 85.12 -0.60
CA LEU A 774 -28.51 83.91 -0.82
C LEU A 774 -28.97 83.13 -2.06
N TRP A 775 -30.28 83.10 -2.33
CA TRP A 775 -30.83 82.52 -3.57
C TRP A 775 -30.38 83.33 -4.78
N ASP A 776 -30.51 84.67 -4.73
CA ASP A 776 -30.10 85.55 -5.83
C ASP A 776 -28.59 85.53 -6.07
N ARG A 777 -27.78 85.37 -5.02
CA ARG A 777 -26.33 85.18 -5.11
C ARG A 777 -26.01 83.88 -5.84
N LEU A 778 -26.65 82.77 -5.48
CA LEU A 778 -26.41 81.47 -6.09
C LEU A 778 -26.90 81.41 -7.55
N VAL A 779 -28.08 81.94 -7.86
CA VAL A 779 -28.61 81.99 -9.24
C VAL A 779 -27.71 82.82 -10.15
N ARG A 780 -27.25 83.99 -9.69
CA ARG A 780 -26.32 84.84 -10.46
C ARG A 780 -24.98 84.15 -10.70
N ALA A 781 -24.40 83.53 -9.67
CA ALA A 781 -23.16 82.77 -9.80
C ALA A 781 -23.30 81.59 -10.77
N THR A 782 -24.42 80.86 -10.68
CA THR A 782 -24.70 79.67 -11.49
C THR A 782 -25.03 80.01 -12.96
N MET A 783 -25.67 81.16 -13.24
CA MET A 783 -25.96 81.58 -14.62
C MET A 783 -24.79 82.30 -15.32
N ARG A 784 -23.94 83.04 -14.58
CA ARG A 784 -22.87 83.88 -15.17
C ARG A 784 -21.53 83.19 -15.38
N ALA A 785 -21.36 81.94 -14.96
CA ALA A 785 -20.10 81.21 -15.08
C ALA A 785 -18.94 81.89 -14.35
N SER A 786 -19.13 82.21 -13.08
CA SER A 786 -18.06 82.79 -12.25
C SER A 786 -16.96 81.75 -12.00
N ASP A 787 -15.69 82.17 -12.07
CA ASP A 787 -14.54 81.34 -11.66
C ASP A 787 -14.57 81.01 -10.16
N GLU A 788 -15.32 81.78 -9.36
CA GLU A 788 -15.53 81.59 -7.91
C GLU A 788 -16.78 80.75 -7.58
N TRP A 789 -17.38 80.07 -8.56
CA TRP A 789 -18.65 79.34 -8.36
C TRP A 789 -18.57 78.27 -7.28
N GLU A 790 -17.48 77.51 -7.23
CA GLU A 790 -17.26 76.42 -6.26
C GLU A 790 -17.18 76.95 -4.82
N ASP A 791 -16.50 78.09 -4.61
CA ASP A 791 -16.38 78.74 -3.30
C ASP A 791 -17.74 79.27 -2.84
N VAL A 792 -18.51 79.90 -3.74
CA VAL A 792 -19.86 80.40 -3.45
C VAL A 792 -20.81 79.25 -3.08
N VAL A 793 -20.74 78.13 -3.78
CA VAL A 793 -21.60 76.96 -3.50
C VAL A 793 -21.23 76.30 -2.18
N THR A 794 -19.93 76.18 -1.90
CA THR A 794 -19.42 75.61 -0.64
C THR A 794 -19.81 76.50 0.55
N GLU A 795 -19.69 77.82 0.42
CA GLU A 795 -20.06 78.79 1.47
C GLU A 795 -21.56 78.73 1.78
N ILE A 796 -22.41 78.59 0.76
CA ILE A 796 -23.87 78.63 0.91
C ILE A 796 -24.44 77.28 1.38
N THR A 797 -23.91 76.17 0.90
CA THR A 797 -24.51 74.84 1.11
C THR A 797 -23.69 73.94 2.02
N GLY A 798 -22.43 74.29 2.31
CA GLY A 798 -21.48 73.49 3.08
C GLY A 798 -20.87 72.31 2.32
N PHE A 799 -21.26 72.09 1.06
CA PHE A 799 -20.83 70.98 0.21
C PHE A 799 -20.58 71.44 -1.23
N ASN A 800 -19.75 70.71 -1.97
CA ASN A 800 -19.49 70.95 -3.40
C ASN A 800 -19.37 69.64 -4.20
N ASP A 801 -20.35 68.75 -4.05
CA ASP A 801 -20.37 67.43 -4.70
C ASP A 801 -21.25 67.37 -5.96
N LEU A 802 -22.11 68.38 -6.17
CA LEU A 802 -22.94 68.54 -7.36
C LEU A 802 -22.26 69.47 -8.37
N GLY A 803 -22.25 69.05 -9.64
CA GLY A 803 -21.78 69.89 -10.74
C GLY A 803 -22.74 71.06 -11.01
N ARG A 804 -22.22 72.09 -11.68
CA ARG A 804 -22.98 73.30 -12.00
C ARG A 804 -24.26 73.05 -12.79
N GLU A 805 -24.25 72.08 -13.71
CA GLU A 805 -25.44 71.69 -14.47
C GLU A 805 -26.54 71.08 -13.59
N ASP A 806 -26.16 70.29 -12.58
CA ASP A 806 -27.11 69.68 -11.66
C ASP A 806 -27.72 70.73 -10.73
N VAL A 807 -26.91 71.69 -10.27
CA VAL A 807 -27.39 72.84 -9.49
C VAL A 807 -28.36 73.69 -10.32
N ASP A 808 -28.05 74.00 -11.58
CA ASP A 808 -28.97 74.72 -12.49
C ASP A 808 -30.28 73.95 -12.69
N ARG A 809 -30.22 72.62 -12.87
CA ARG A 809 -31.43 71.78 -12.97
C ARG A 809 -32.28 71.84 -11.71
N ILE A 810 -31.68 71.85 -10.52
CA ILE A 810 -32.41 71.94 -9.25
C ILE A 810 -33.04 73.32 -9.08
N LEU A 811 -32.31 74.40 -9.41
CA LEU A 811 -32.83 75.78 -9.34
C LEU A 811 -34.09 75.96 -10.21
N ARG A 812 -34.11 75.36 -11.41
CA ARG A 812 -35.26 75.38 -12.33
C ARG A 812 -36.49 74.61 -11.83
N ARG A 813 -36.37 73.80 -10.78
CA ARG A 813 -37.51 73.07 -10.20
C ARG A 813 -38.35 73.93 -9.24
N ARG A 814 -37.81 75.03 -8.74
CA ARG A 814 -38.54 75.90 -7.81
C ARG A 814 -39.48 76.86 -8.55
N THR A 815 -40.69 77.05 -8.04
CA THR A 815 -41.60 78.10 -8.53
C THR A 815 -41.09 79.49 -8.15
N HIS A 816 -41.09 80.42 -9.10
CA HIS A 816 -40.91 81.84 -8.80
C HIS A 816 -42.20 82.38 -8.20
N GLU A 817 -42.19 82.66 -6.90
CA GLU A 817 -43.14 83.59 -6.27
C GLU A 817 -42.52 84.97 -6.14
#